data_AF-A0A1Q3H0T7-F1
#
_entry.id   AF-A0A1Q3H0T7-F1
#
_cell.length_a   1.000
_cell.length_b   1.000
_cell.length_c   1.000
_cell.angle_alpha   90.00
_cell.angle_beta   90.00
_cell.angle_gamma   90.00
#
_symmetry.space_group_name_H-M   'P 1'
#
loop_
_entity.id
_entity.type
_entity.pdbx_description
1 polymer ?
#
loop_
_entity_poly.entity_id
_entity_poly.type
_entity_poly.pdbx_seq_one_letter_code
_entity_poly.pdbx_strand_id
1 'polypeptide(L)'
;MSKLAKQLIEENLRTKDPYLDLGNCGLDGTEAILDRLAECEHLETLIFSNVWWDGTGGYTTGKHFVLRQVPAHLPTQLKKLVLAGNQIQQIENLEQLKQLNFLDLSHNQISNIENLDQLKQLSYLDLSYNQITKIKNLEQLSQLKQLQLHKNQITKIENLGPLQQLTELNLSENRNTAVIKQVAYFKQLEKVDLSDNQVFHSLIRLSGLRKLKKLRKLYLAIDFHLTLEDLELENLVVKYIENEDFTSENRLKISNLNNLKELNLEGQGINKFILKGNYPKLKTLSLEKTYNLNIKEIIENIAMHTKVTNLTLNDLHFEYLPFEVFRMTQLEVLSLNNTPIKDLPKHSNLTQLKRLSLSGCKALKTIPQDLHNLEELDISNGCVPQGLMGLLQKNQQLKYLDIGNNAYPYIPELPNLEYLNLSKARVQTVSFLRNLTKLRELHLGNNQIKDLTPLLKLENLEVLDVSINKVKSFPISLVKHSLNLRELYLEGNPIENLPERKPNNVIEAIRNYIQALEEDEVIPNDQVKVLLLGNSTTGKSTLIEYLTSQNFTEAQLSTHGIKHIIWKPFAQLKDATDEERNIKVAIWDFGGQEFYHATHSLFFSNKALYLILFDQKTNFQGIKDTWIYLYENSQKVQKEVPLEHFHYHYWLDNVLHYNNQPDILLIQNKCDISEAIEIPTATKNAYSLSSNKHIFYISVKDAFHKQDKGDFQVFRNKLLDHIRNNIGKFENSKRWQEIKNKVQSEWAAENVLSFDQYVIRCQGIKPNIHDKKTPDEQSQLDTLTEMLHEQGVLLHFPDISELKNDVYVNPAWLTDCIYKVLDYSVIKNKGRFDFSHIKKIAQNIVGINTHKLLALLKHFKLIFEIQRFGKQFFITPQYLPEKFDEEIQLAIDTFKDTSKPKPCFVLSYPDFLPVSVFLKFLAIYGNLHKQHWYNKNELVFIKDDQVIVAKCTRNQDIRQISIEISGKHSKLTQEMFDALYAIDSSENLKASIDGKVFTSIEEIRNPTYRSFYQKDFWFILGESPKINSKFKDILEALQEGQLEQAVDSVIPHVLENEGLTIKLFQTKKNLIDANKLLEDNQEKSLMRSQVVESLKEILDELENSSLGNETWVSKEEKEINPIQIIENAMFCLKEAEYSGYFEEMDKIKIDLTNPTLYSSFKQKFMSGNMDELFAQRLYTFTKAALEDLRNK
;
A
#
# COMPACT_ATOMS: atom_id res chain seq x y z
N MET A 1 28.24 -8.57 14.98
CA MET A 1 28.68 -8.28 13.60
C MET A 1 30.09 -7.70 13.65
N SER A 2 30.77 -7.53 12.49
CA SER A 2 32.15 -7.03 12.26
C SER A 2 33.34 -8.01 12.14
N LYS A 3 33.17 -9.34 12.26
CA LYS A 3 34.26 -10.28 11.90
C LYS A 3 34.71 -10.11 10.44
N LEU A 4 33.75 -9.86 9.54
CA LEU A 4 34.00 -9.61 8.12
C LEU A 4 34.76 -8.30 7.88
N ALA A 5 34.33 -7.18 8.49
CA ALA A 5 35.02 -5.89 8.37
C ALA A 5 36.48 -6.00 8.83
N LYS A 6 36.72 -6.70 9.96
CA LYS A 6 38.08 -6.94 10.45
C LYS A 6 38.92 -7.72 9.43
N GLN A 7 38.38 -8.78 8.84
CA GLN A 7 39.07 -9.57 7.82
C GLN A 7 39.40 -8.72 6.59
N LEU A 8 38.44 -7.94 6.09
CA LEU A 8 38.63 -7.11 4.89
C LEU A 8 39.66 -5.99 5.12
N ILE A 9 39.64 -5.32 6.29
CA ILE A 9 40.63 -4.30 6.65
C ILE A 9 42.03 -4.91 6.80
N GLU A 10 42.15 -6.06 7.48
CA GLU A 10 43.44 -6.75 7.65
C GLU A 10 44.00 -7.27 6.32
N GLU A 11 43.12 -7.79 5.45
CA GLU A 11 43.49 -8.20 4.10
C GLU A 11 43.97 -7.01 3.27
N ASN A 12 43.24 -5.89 3.28
CA ASN A 12 43.61 -4.67 2.56
C ASN A 12 44.95 -4.11 3.03
N LEU A 13 45.23 -4.09 4.34
CA LEU A 13 46.54 -3.71 4.88
C LEU A 13 47.69 -4.61 4.38
N ARG A 14 47.40 -5.89 4.13
CA ARG A 14 48.38 -6.86 3.60
C ARG A 14 48.57 -6.72 2.09
N THR A 15 47.48 -6.60 1.33
CA THR A 15 47.49 -6.58 -0.14
C THR A 15 47.84 -5.21 -0.70
N LYS A 16 47.65 -4.15 0.08
CA LYS A 16 47.74 -2.76 -0.32
C LYS A 16 46.82 -2.39 -1.50
N ASP A 17 45.62 -2.97 -1.52
CA ASP A 17 44.62 -2.67 -2.54
C ASP A 17 44.11 -1.22 -2.38
N PRO A 18 44.16 -0.37 -3.41
CA PRO A 18 43.64 1.00 -3.33
C PRO A 18 42.11 1.08 -3.16
N TYR A 19 41.40 -0.05 -3.21
CA TYR A 19 39.95 -0.16 -3.04
C TYR A 19 39.58 -1.00 -1.81
N LEU A 20 38.60 -0.52 -1.04
CA LEU A 20 38.01 -1.25 0.08
C LEU A 20 36.50 -1.00 0.17
N ASP A 21 35.73 -2.08 0.26
CA ASP A 21 34.28 -2.05 0.45
C ASP A 21 33.89 -2.72 1.77
N LEU A 22 33.22 -1.95 2.62
CA LEU A 22 32.74 -2.33 3.94
C LEU A 22 31.22 -2.24 4.06
N GLY A 23 30.49 -1.99 2.97
CA GLY A 23 29.03 -1.78 3.00
C GLY A 23 28.29 -2.95 3.68
N ASN A 24 28.60 -4.19 3.31
CA ASN A 24 27.88 -5.38 3.79
C ASN A 24 28.33 -5.87 5.18
N CYS A 25 29.11 -5.07 5.91
CA CYS A 25 29.68 -5.50 7.19
C CYS A 25 28.76 -5.26 8.40
N GLY A 26 27.63 -4.57 8.21
CA GLY A 26 26.67 -4.25 9.28
C GLY A 26 27.27 -3.35 10.36
N LEU A 27 28.01 -2.31 9.93
CA LEU A 27 28.74 -1.39 10.79
C LEU A 27 27.86 -0.23 11.27
N ASP A 28 28.04 0.20 12.52
CA ASP A 28 27.36 1.38 13.08
C ASP A 28 28.24 2.64 13.17
N GLY A 29 29.55 2.49 12.97
CA GLY A 29 30.50 3.59 12.84
C GLY A 29 31.24 3.90 14.14
N THR A 30 30.95 3.13 15.20
CA THR A 30 31.58 3.25 16.51
C THR A 30 32.59 2.13 16.78
N GLU A 31 32.72 1.17 15.87
CA GLU A 31 33.60 0.04 16.08
C GLU A 31 35.07 0.43 16.01
N ALA A 32 35.83 0.11 17.07
CA ALA A 32 37.27 0.39 17.16
C ALA A 32 38.12 -0.21 16.03
N ILE A 33 37.59 -1.17 15.26
CA ILE A 33 38.30 -1.70 14.09
C ILE A 33 38.41 -0.67 12.96
N LEU A 34 37.47 0.28 12.89
CA LEU A 34 37.47 1.34 11.88
C LEU A 34 38.60 2.34 12.09
N ASP A 35 39.11 2.48 13.33
CA ASP A 35 40.26 3.33 13.62
C ASP A 35 41.52 2.90 12.86
N ARG A 36 41.60 1.61 12.53
CA ARG A 36 42.72 1.05 11.75
C ARG A 36 42.67 1.43 10.27
N LEU A 37 41.58 2.01 9.77
CA LEU A 37 41.53 2.54 8.41
C LEU A 37 42.54 3.67 8.21
N ALA A 38 42.92 4.39 9.27
CA ALA A 38 44.00 5.38 9.21
C ALA A 38 45.37 4.77 8.87
N GLU A 39 45.59 3.47 9.13
CA GLU A 39 46.82 2.75 8.74
C GLU A 39 46.85 2.45 7.22
N CYS A 40 45.72 2.51 6.53
CA CYS A 40 45.60 2.25 5.09
C CYS A 40 46.01 3.46 4.24
N GLU A 41 47.26 3.91 4.33
CA GLU A 41 47.75 5.11 3.61
C GLU A 41 47.72 4.99 2.07
N HIS A 42 47.54 3.79 1.55
CA HIS A 42 47.46 3.50 0.11
C HIS A 42 46.01 3.56 -0.44
N LEU A 43 45.02 3.69 0.44
CA LEU A 43 43.61 3.57 0.07
C LEU A 43 43.13 4.82 -0.66
N GLU A 44 42.62 4.65 -1.88
CA GLU A 44 42.09 5.73 -2.71
C GLU A 44 40.56 5.73 -2.78
N THR A 45 39.93 4.56 -2.66
CA THR A 45 38.47 4.39 -2.69
C THR A 45 37.99 3.60 -1.48
N LEU A 46 37.05 4.17 -0.73
CA LEU A 46 36.41 3.52 0.41
C LEU A 46 34.88 3.58 0.29
N ILE A 47 34.23 2.42 0.44
CA ILE A 47 32.79 2.27 0.33
C ILE A 47 32.22 1.73 1.64
N PHE A 48 31.19 2.41 2.14
CA PHE A 48 30.39 2.05 3.29
C PHE A 48 28.90 1.92 2.93
N SER A 49 28.61 1.78 1.63
CA SER A 49 27.26 1.77 1.08
C SER A 49 26.86 0.37 0.63
N ASN A 50 25.61 -0.02 0.94
CA ASN A 50 24.91 -1.16 0.33
C ASN A 50 23.93 -0.72 -0.77
N VAL A 51 24.01 0.55 -1.16
CA VAL A 51 23.26 1.13 -2.26
C VAL A 51 24.25 1.31 -3.40
N TRP A 52 24.07 0.54 -4.47
CA TRP A 52 24.84 0.70 -5.70
C TRP A 52 23.97 1.36 -6.76
N TRP A 53 24.43 2.51 -7.25
CA TRP A 53 23.82 3.18 -8.39
C TRP A 53 24.36 2.53 -9.68
N ASP A 54 23.53 1.73 -10.34
CA ASP A 54 23.89 1.01 -11.57
C ASP A 54 23.68 1.83 -12.86
N GLY A 55 23.24 3.08 -12.72
CA GLY A 55 22.94 3.96 -13.84
C GLY A 55 21.59 3.71 -14.54
N THR A 56 20.72 2.82 -14.03
CA THR A 56 19.43 2.47 -14.67
C THR A 56 18.17 2.77 -13.85
N GLY A 57 18.30 3.36 -12.66
CA GLY A 57 17.17 3.97 -11.93
C GLY A 57 16.45 3.07 -10.93
N GLY A 58 17.02 1.92 -10.56
CA GLY A 58 16.55 1.10 -9.44
C GLY A 58 17.50 1.15 -8.24
N TYR A 59 16.96 1.26 -7.03
CA TYR A 59 17.68 1.01 -5.77
C TYR A 59 17.20 -0.32 -5.19
N THR A 60 18.11 -1.28 -4.96
CA THR A 60 17.80 -2.53 -4.24
C THR A 60 18.25 -2.40 -2.78
N THR A 61 17.39 -2.81 -1.84
CA THR A 61 17.62 -2.65 -0.39
C THR A 61 18.16 -3.95 0.22
N GLY A 62 19.48 -3.99 0.48
CA GLY A 62 20.09 -4.99 1.37
C GLY A 62 19.74 -4.73 2.84
N LYS A 63 19.49 -5.78 3.64
CA LYS A 63 18.84 -5.75 4.96
C LYS A 63 19.64 -5.15 6.15
N HIS A 64 20.71 -4.38 5.99
CA HIS A 64 21.49 -3.87 7.13
C HIS A 64 22.00 -2.43 6.95
N PHE A 65 21.18 -1.44 7.34
CA PHE A 65 21.53 -0.01 7.34
C PHE A 65 21.83 0.44 8.78
N VAL A 66 23.08 0.80 9.11
CA VAL A 66 23.44 1.07 10.52
C VAL A 66 24.44 2.18 10.79
N LEU A 67 25.23 2.70 9.83
CA LEU A 67 26.18 3.78 10.16
C LEU A 67 25.44 5.03 10.61
N ARG A 68 25.63 5.43 11.86
CA ARG A 68 25.01 6.63 12.44
C ARG A 68 25.89 7.87 12.35
N GLN A 69 27.18 7.66 12.10
CA GLN A 69 28.20 8.71 12.05
C GLN A 69 29.30 8.36 11.03
N VAL A 70 30.03 9.37 10.58
CA VAL A 70 31.22 9.19 9.75
C VAL A 70 32.37 8.71 10.64
N PRO A 71 33.07 7.61 10.31
CA PRO A 71 34.19 7.12 11.13
C PRO A 71 35.24 8.20 11.39
N ALA A 72 35.74 8.28 12.62
CA ALA A 72 36.60 9.37 13.07
C ALA A 72 38.00 9.39 12.40
N HIS A 73 38.48 8.23 11.95
CA HIS A 73 39.86 8.07 11.50
C HIS A 73 39.94 7.47 10.09
N LEU A 74 39.61 8.30 9.09
CA LEU A 74 39.68 7.94 7.68
C LEU A 74 41.08 8.21 7.08
N PRO A 75 41.54 7.38 6.12
CA PRO A 75 42.84 7.57 5.48
C PRO A 75 42.87 8.83 4.60
N THR A 76 43.93 9.64 4.73
CA THR A 76 44.00 10.99 4.14
C THR A 76 44.23 11.03 2.63
N GLN A 77 44.64 9.91 2.02
CA GLN A 77 44.87 9.79 0.57
C GLN A 77 43.59 9.47 -0.23
N LEU A 78 42.44 9.36 0.45
CA LEU A 78 41.17 9.05 -0.21
C LEU A 78 40.82 10.07 -1.30
N LYS A 79 40.49 9.54 -2.47
CA LYS A 79 39.96 10.28 -3.62
C LYS A 79 38.46 10.08 -3.75
N LYS A 80 37.94 8.90 -3.37
CA LYS A 80 36.52 8.54 -3.45
C LYS A 80 36.02 7.96 -2.13
N LEU A 81 34.94 8.53 -1.61
CA LEU A 81 34.25 8.06 -0.41
C LEU A 81 32.75 7.93 -0.68
N VAL A 82 32.20 6.74 -0.41
CA VAL A 82 30.77 6.44 -0.62
C VAL A 82 30.15 6.03 0.71
N LEU A 83 29.26 6.87 1.24
CA LEU A 83 28.55 6.71 2.52
C LEU A 83 27.03 6.64 2.32
N ALA A 84 26.58 6.36 1.10
CA ALA A 84 25.16 6.33 0.75
C ALA A 84 24.36 5.24 1.51
N GLY A 85 23.08 5.51 1.76
CA GLY A 85 22.15 4.53 2.33
C GLY A 85 22.41 4.21 3.81
N ASN A 86 22.81 5.20 4.60
CA ASN A 86 23.11 5.03 6.02
C ASN A 86 22.17 5.88 6.90
N GLN A 87 22.47 6.02 8.19
CA GLN A 87 21.70 6.80 9.17
C GLN A 87 22.48 8.02 9.67
N ILE A 88 23.38 8.57 8.85
CA ILE A 88 24.25 9.68 9.22
C ILE A 88 23.42 10.96 9.36
N GLN A 89 23.56 11.67 10.48
CA GLN A 89 22.82 12.91 10.75
C GLN A 89 23.67 14.19 10.58
N GLN A 90 24.99 14.07 10.69
CA GLN A 90 25.94 15.18 10.62
C GLN A 90 27.11 14.83 9.70
N ILE A 91 27.61 15.83 8.96
CA ILE A 91 28.82 15.70 8.15
C ILE A 91 30.00 16.07 9.06
N GLU A 92 30.84 15.11 9.39
CA GLU A 92 31.96 15.28 10.31
C GLU A 92 33.16 14.43 9.89
N ASN A 93 34.34 14.73 10.43
CA ASN A 93 35.58 13.96 10.25
C ASN A 93 36.10 13.92 8.80
N LEU A 94 35.66 14.83 7.93
CA LEU A 94 36.08 14.88 6.51
C LEU A 94 37.15 15.95 6.23
N GLU A 95 37.42 16.88 7.16
CA GLU A 95 38.21 18.10 6.89
C GLU A 95 39.66 17.81 6.47
N GLN A 96 40.18 16.65 6.85
CA GLN A 96 41.54 16.20 6.54
C GLN A 96 41.68 15.55 5.15
N LEU A 97 40.56 15.15 4.51
CA LEU A 97 40.54 14.42 3.23
C LEU A 97 40.74 15.33 2.01
N LYS A 98 41.84 16.10 1.99
CA LYS A 98 42.08 17.17 1.00
C LYS A 98 42.22 16.68 -0.44
N GLN A 99 42.43 15.37 -0.65
CA GLN A 99 42.52 14.74 -1.98
C GLN A 99 41.16 14.25 -2.51
N LEU A 100 40.10 14.34 -1.71
CA LEU A 100 38.78 13.80 -2.05
C LEU A 100 38.21 14.56 -3.26
N ASN A 101 37.90 13.81 -4.31
CA ASN A 101 37.31 14.32 -5.56
C ASN A 101 35.86 13.84 -5.78
N PHE A 102 35.45 12.78 -5.08
CA PHE A 102 34.13 12.18 -5.14
C PHE A 102 33.63 11.88 -3.73
N LEU A 103 32.48 12.43 -3.38
CA LEU A 103 31.79 12.19 -2.11
C LEU A 103 30.31 11.92 -2.36
N ASP A 104 29.84 10.77 -1.89
CA ASP A 104 28.42 10.41 -1.92
C ASP A 104 27.91 10.20 -0.49
N LEU A 105 26.98 11.06 -0.08
CA LEU A 105 26.29 11.09 1.21
C LEU A 105 24.78 10.93 1.03
N SER A 106 24.33 10.41 -0.11
CA SER A 106 22.91 10.27 -0.43
C SER A 106 22.18 9.28 0.49
N HIS A 107 20.86 9.38 0.61
CA HIS A 107 20.04 8.48 1.44
C HIS A 107 20.52 8.39 2.90
N ASN A 108 20.65 9.56 3.55
CA ASN A 108 21.02 9.70 4.96
C ASN A 108 19.97 10.58 5.69
N GLN A 109 20.28 11.05 6.89
CA GLN A 109 19.42 11.90 7.71
C GLN A 109 20.04 13.29 7.94
N ILE A 110 20.89 13.75 7.01
CA ILE A 110 21.65 14.99 7.14
C ILE A 110 20.71 16.20 7.00
N SER A 111 20.76 17.12 7.96
CA SER A 111 19.93 18.33 7.95
C SER A 111 20.67 19.61 7.57
N ASN A 112 21.99 19.64 7.74
CA ASN A 112 22.84 20.79 7.47
C ASN A 112 24.07 20.39 6.64
N ILE A 113 24.46 21.25 5.70
CA ILE A 113 25.72 21.10 4.97
C ILE A 113 26.81 21.82 5.77
N GLU A 114 27.78 21.08 6.29
CA GLU A 114 28.88 21.57 7.12
C GLU A 114 30.15 20.76 6.88
N ASN A 115 31.31 21.28 7.32
CA ASN A 115 32.61 20.58 7.28
C ASN A 115 33.10 20.10 5.89
N LEU A 116 32.59 20.70 4.81
CA LEU A 116 33.04 20.44 3.43
C LEU A 116 33.99 21.51 2.87
N ASP A 117 34.12 22.66 3.52
CA ASP A 117 34.82 23.85 3.02
C ASP A 117 36.33 23.64 2.75
N GLN A 118 36.92 22.61 3.37
CA GLN A 118 38.32 22.23 3.16
C GLN A 118 38.54 21.28 1.97
N LEU A 119 37.49 20.67 1.43
CA LEU A 119 37.54 19.66 0.36
C LEU A 119 37.66 20.30 -1.03
N LYS A 120 38.66 21.15 -1.23
CA LYS A 120 38.76 22.02 -2.43
C LYS A 120 38.96 21.28 -3.76
N GLN A 121 39.29 19.99 -3.72
CA GLN A 121 39.44 19.11 -4.89
C GLN A 121 38.14 18.41 -5.29
N LEU A 122 37.06 18.59 -4.51
CA LEU A 122 35.81 17.90 -4.75
C LEU A 122 35.22 18.29 -6.10
N SER A 123 34.99 17.28 -6.95
CA SER A 123 34.46 17.41 -8.30
C SER A 123 33.03 16.87 -8.42
N TYR A 124 32.68 15.91 -7.57
CA TYR A 124 31.36 15.30 -7.46
C TYR A 124 30.92 15.28 -5.99
N LEU A 125 29.71 15.78 -5.74
CA LEU A 125 29.05 15.75 -4.44
C LEU A 125 27.59 15.32 -4.59
N ASP A 126 27.22 14.23 -3.92
CA ASP A 126 25.84 13.78 -3.79
C ASP A 126 25.35 13.91 -2.35
N LEU A 127 24.29 14.70 -2.17
CA LEU A 127 23.59 14.95 -0.91
C LEU A 127 22.08 14.67 -1.03
N SER A 128 21.67 13.89 -2.02
CA SER A 128 20.27 13.60 -2.29
C SER A 128 19.62 12.70 -1.23
N TYR A 129 18.28 12.70 -1.15
CA TYR A 129 17.54 11.93 -0.15
C TYR A 129 18.02 12.21 1.29
N ASN A 130 18.05 13.48 1.67
CA ASN A 130 18.41 13.95 3.01
C ASN A 130 17.33 14.93 3.53
N GLN A 131 17.59 15.63 4.63
CA GLN A 131 16.67 16.57 5.28
C GLN A 131 17.16 18.03 5.19
N ILE A 132 17.96 18.35 4.17
CA ILE A 132 18.61 19.66 4.03
C ILE A 132 17.58 20.74 3.68
N THR A 133 17.61 21.86 4.41
CA THR A 133 16.66 22.98 4.19
C THR A 133 17.29 24.22 3.50
N LYS A 134 18.62 24.37 3.57
CA LYS A 134 19.37 25.51 3.03
C LYS A 134 20.71 25.07 2.45
N ILE A 135 21.10 25.71 1.34
CA ILE A 135 22.42 25.49 0.72
C ILE A 135 23.43 26.46 1.36
N LYS A 136 24.44 25.92 2.05
CA LYS A 136 25.52 26.69 2.69
C LYS A 136 26.82 25.88 2.66
N ASN A 137 27.95 26.54 2.90
CA ASN A 137 29.27 25.92 3.07
C ASN A 137 29.78 25.16 1.83
N LEU A 138 29.29 25.53 0.63
CA LEU A 138 29.78 25.01 -0.65
C LEU A 138 30.59 26.05 -1.43
N GLU A 139 30.67 27.30 -0.95
CA GLU A 139 31.25 28.45 -1.64
C GLU A 139 32.73 28.25 -2.00
N GLN A 140 33.45 27.44 -1.21
CA GLN A 140 34.88 27.16 -1.40
C GLN A 140 35.16 26.01 -2.38
N LEU A 141 34.15 25.25 -2.79
CA LEU A 141 34.28 24.07 -3.65
C LEU A 141 34.39 24.42 -5.14
N SER A 142 35.30 25.34 -5.49
CA SER A 142 35.44 25.91 -6.84
C SER A 142 35.73 24.91 -7.98
N GLN A 143 36.11 23.66 -7.66
CA GLN A 143 36.34 22.57 -8.63
C GLN A 143 35.11 21.68 -8.85
N LEU A 144 34.00 21.95 -8.15
CA LEU A 144 32.80 21.10 -8.21
C LEU A 144 32.17 21.18 -9.61
N LYS A 145 32.02 20.02 -10.25
CA LYS A 145 31.42 19.85 -11.58
C LYS A 145 30.01 19.28 -11.51
N GLN A 146 29.74 18.40 -10.53
CA GLN A 146 28.44 17.78 -10.34
C GLN A 146 27.97 17.95 -8.90
N LEU A 147 26.74 18.45 -8.75
CA LEU A 147 26.08 18.63 -7.46
C LEU A 147 24.68 18.03 -7.51
N GLN A 148 24.44 16.99 -6.70
CA GLN A 148 23.13 16.35 -6.54
C GLN A 148 22.53 16.72 -5.19
N LEU A 149 21.32 17.30 -5.21
CA LEU A 149 20.57 17.74 -4.03
C LEU A 149 19.10 17.32 -4.10
N HIS A 150 18.75 16.36 -4.96
CA HIS A 150 17.35 15.95 -5.17
C HIS A 150 16.73 15.31 -3.91
N LYS A 151 15.42 15.43 -3.73
CA LYS A 151 14.71 14.94 -2.52
C LYS A 151 15.30 15.46 -1.21
N ASN A 152 15.26 16.78 -1.07
CA ASN A 152 15.57 17.50 0.16
C ASN A 152 14.41 18.49 0.48
N GLN A 153 14.60 19.39 1.45
CA GLN A 153 13.62 20.40 1.84
C GLN A 153 14.09 21.82 1.52
N ILE A 154 14.94 21.97 0.48
CA ILE A 154 15.55 23.24 0.12
C ILE A 154 14.47 24.18 -0.43
N THR A 155 14.42 25.41 0.06
CA THR A 155 13.40 26.41 -0.34
C THR A 155 13.91 27.50 -1.29
N LYS A 156 15.23 27.70 -1.40
CA LYS A 156 15.86 28.72 -2.25
C LYS A 156 17.22 28.25 -2.79
N ILE A 157 17.55 28.67 -4.02
CA ILE A 157 18.88 28.49 -4.60
C ILE A 157 19.76 29.69 -4.20
N GLU A 158 20.58 29.49 -3.18
CA GLU A 158 21.51 30.50 -2.65
C GLU A 158 22.92 29.93 -2.47
N ASN A 159 23.91 30.81 -2.30
CA ASN A 159 25.31 30.45 -1.97
C ASN A 159 26.07 29.56 -2.99
N LEU A 160 25.49 29.26 -4.15
CA LEU A 160 26.17 28.49 -5.21
C LEU A 160 27.00 29.37 -6.17
N GLY A 161 26.87 30.70 -6.14
CA GLY A 161 27.49 31.61 -7.11
C GLY A 161 28.98 31.36 -7.45
N PRO A 162 29.86 31.04 -6.49
CA PRO A 162 31.28 30.74 -6.76
C PRO A 162 31.56 29.46 -7.57
N LEU A 163 30.59 28.53 -7.71
CA LEU A 163 30.77 27.22 -8.36
C LEU A 163 30.76 27.30 -9.90
N GLN A 164 31.71 28.05 -10.47
CA GLN A 164 31.73 28.39 -11.90
C GLN A 164 32.09 27.21 -12.83
N GLN A 165 32.56 26.09 -12.27
CA GLN A 165 32.87 24.86 -13.02
C GLN A 165 31.70 23.86 -13.10
N LEU A 166 30.55 24.18 -12.50
CA LEU A 166 29.42 23.27 -12.43
C LEU A 166 28.86 22.96 -13.83
N THR A 167 28.89 21.68 -14.21
CA THR A 167 28.34 21.15 -15.46
C THR A 167 27.01 20.45 -15.25
N GLU A 168 26.76 19.89 -14.06
CA GLU A 168 25.50 19.25 -13.69
C GLU A 168 24.97 19.72 -12.34
N LEU A 169 23.70 20.12 -12.31
CA LEU A 169 22.99 20.50 -11.10
C LEU A 169 21.63 19.80 -11.05
N ASN A 170 21.39 19.06 -9.96
CA ASN A 170 20.11 18.42 -9.70
C ASN A 170 19.49 18.93 -8.40
N LEU A 171 18.34 19.57 -8.51
CA LEU A 171 17.56 20.15 -7.42
C LEU A 171 16.09 19.69 -7.48
N SER A 172 15.81 18.55 -8.12
CA SER A 172 14.45 18.03 -8.21
C SER A 172 13.89 17.63 -6.84
N GLU A 173 12.57 17.55 -6.72
CA GLU A 173 11.89 17.08 -5.50
C GLU A 173 12.30 17.85 -4.23
N ASN A 174 12.37 19.17 -4.36
CA ASN A 174 12.62 20.09 -3.24
C ASN A 174 11.40 21.02 -3.03
N ARG A 175 11.51 21.95 -2.09
CA ARG A 175 10.47 22.99 -1.87
C ARG A 175 10.90 24.34 -2.43
N ASN A 176 11.78 24.34 -3.44
CA ASN A 176 12.42 25.57 -3.87
C ASN A 176 11.53 26.36 -4.83
N THR A 177 11.43 27.66 -4.57
CA THR A 177 10.78 28.63 -5.46
C THR A 177 11.86 29.19 -6.38
N ALA A 178 12.26 28.42 -7.39
CA ALA A 178 13.40 28.77 -8.21
C ALA A 178 13.22 30.13 -8.91
N VAL A 179 14.14 31.07 -8.71
CA VAL A 179 14.32 32.20 -9.64
C VAL A 179 15.40 31.76 -10.62
N ILE A 180 15.03 31.33 -11.83
CA ILE A 180 15.95 30.85 -12.88
C ILE A 180 17.10 31.84 -13.21
N LYS A 181 17.01 33.09 -12.74
CA LYS A 181 18.12 34.05 -12.68
C LYS A 181 19.37 33.49 -11.98
N GLN A 182 19.26 32.69 -10.91
CA GLN A 182 20.45 32.15 -10.23
C GLN A 182 21.12 31.01 -10.98
N VAL A 183 20.34 30.14 -11.65
CA VAL A 183 20.90 29.07 -12.48
C VAL A 183 21.65 29.64 -13.69
N ALA A 184 21.24 30.81 -14.18
CA ALA A 184 21.93 31.52 -15.26
C ALA A 184 23.35 32.01 -14.90
N TYR A 185 23.78 31.91 -13.64
CA TYR A 185 25.16 32.25 -13.22
C TYR A 185 26.19 31.19 -13.66
N PHE A 186 25.77 29.94 -13.90
CA PHE A 186 26.68 28.84 -14.19
C PHE A 186 26.85 28.65 -15.70
N LYS A 187 27.79 29.40 -16.30
CA LYS A 187 28.00 29.40 -17.76
C LYS A 187 28.42 28.04 -18.34
N GLN A 188 28.89 27.12 -17.50
CA GLN A 188 29.34 25.78 -17.89
C GLN A 188 28.27 24.69 -17.76
N LEU A 189 27.05 25.01 -17.29
CA LEU A 189 25.98 24.02 -17.12
C LEU A 189 25.62 23.34 -18.44
N GLU A 190 25.65 22.00 -18.41
CA GLU A 190 25.26 21.10 -19.49
C GLU A 190 23.95 20.38 -19.16
N LYS A 191 23.71 20.06 -17.88
CA LYS A 191 22.50 19.41 -17.38
C LYS A 191 21.93 20.13 -16.16
N VAL A 192 20.63 20.41 -16.21
CA VAL A 192 19.89 20.99 -15.08
C VAL A 192 18.61 20.19 -14.87
N ASP A 193 18.40 19.75 -13.63
CA ASP A 193 17.15 19.14 -13.20
C ASP A 193 16.49 19.96 -12.09
N LEU A 194 15.27 20.43 -12.37
CA LEU A 194 14.42 21.23 -11.49
C LEU A 194 13.02 20.62 -11.37
N SER A 195 12.81 19.35 -11.74
CA SER A 195 11.48 18.74 -11.69
C SER A 195 10.93 18.66 -10.26
N ASP A 196 9.60 18.55 -10.12
CA ASP A 196 8.94 18.18 -8.87
C ASP A 196 9.22 19.13 -7.67
N ASN A 197 9.29 20.44 -7.92
CA ASN A 197 9.42 21.47 -6.86
C ASN A 197 8.08 22.18 -6.55
N GLN A 198 7.88 22.66 -5.32
CA GLN A 198 6.63 23.36 -4.91
C GLN A 198 6.46 24.75 -5.60
N VAL A 199 5.46 24.79 -6.50
CA VAL A 199 4.79 25.89 -7.25
C VAL A 199 5.55 27.18 -7.57
N PHE A 200 5.69 27.40 -8.88
CA PHE A 200 6.01 28.67 -9.53
C PHE A 200 4.76 29.54 -9.73
N HIS A 201 4.48 30.47 -8.80
CA HIS A 201 3.39 31.44 -8.95
C HIS A 201 3.77 32.72 -9.73
N SER A 202 5.00 32.88 -10.19
CA SER A 202 5.42 34.10 -10.90
C SER A 202 5.80 33.82 -12.35
N LEU A 203 5.09 34.47 -13.29
CA LEU A 203 5.38 34.59 -14.72
C LEU A 203 6.87 34.44 -15.05
N ILE A 204 7.33 33.22 -15.38
CA ILE A 204 8.73 33.04 -15.73
C ILE A 204 8.98 33.54 -17.15
N ARG A 205 9.71 34.65 -17.26
CA ARG A 205 10.56 34.90 -18.44
C ARG A 205 11.85 34.09 -18.29
N LEU A 206 11.95 32.94 -18.95
CA LEU A 206 13.13 32.06 -19.04
C LEU A 206 14.34 32.66 -19.79
N SER A 207 14.34 33.98 -20.00
CA SER A 207 15.40 34.73 -20.69
C SER A 207 16.82 34.42 -20.18
N GLY A 208 16.97 34.02 -18.91
CA GLY A 208 18.23 33.58 -18.33
C GLY A 208 18.81 32.30 -18.95
N LEU A 209 17.98 31.32 -19.34
CA LEU A 209 18.44 30.05 -19.92
C LEU A 209 19.13 30.25 -21.28
N ARG A 210 18.74 31.28 -22.05
CA ARG A 210 19.39 31.63 -23.33
C ARG A 210 20.87 32.01 -23.17
N LYS A 211 21.30 32.36 -21.95
CA LYS A 211 22.70 32.65 -21.61
C LYS A 211 23.53 31.37 -21.39
N LEU A 212 22.89 30.23 -21.14
CA LEU A 212 23.54 28.94 -20.91
C LEU A 212 23.82 28.23 -22.24
N LYS A 213 24.85 28.68 -22.96
CA LYS A 213 25.19 28.17 -24.31
C LYS A 213 25.59 26.69 -24.34
N LYS A 214 26.00 26.14 -23.19
CA LYS A 214 26.37 24.73 -23.03
C LYS A 214 25.22 23.83 -22.57
N LEU A 215 24.05 24.38 -22.23
CA LEU A 215 22.93 23.56 -21.75
C LEU A 215 22.46 22.61 -22.85
N ARG A 216 22.42 21.31 -22.54
CA ARG A 216 21.99 20.23 -23.43
C ARG A 216 20.81 19.46 -22.86
N LYS A 217 20.75 19.26 -21.54
CA LYS A 217 19.69 18.50 -20.87
C LYS A 217 18.94 19.37 -19.87
N LEU A 218 17.63 19.43 -19.97
CA LEU A 218 16.79 20.24 -19.11
C LEU A 218 15.57 19.43 -18.66
N TYR A 219 15.41 19.32 -17.34
CA TYR A 219 14.25 18.70 -16.70
C TYR A 219 13.53 19.78 -15.90
N LEU A 220 12.23 19.94 -16.14
CA LEU A 220 11.41 20.98 -15.53
C LEU A 220 10.12 20.40 -14.98
N ALA A 221 9.62 21.02 -13.92
CA ALA A 221 8.23 20.94 -13.52
C ALA A 221 7.51 22.26 -13.86
N ILE A 222 6.29 22.18 -14.40
CA ILE A 222 5.48 23.37 -14.72
C ILE A 222 4.04 23.25 -14.23
N ASP A 223 3.51 24.39 -13.77
CA ASP A 223 2.11 24.55 -13.33
C ASP A 223 1.41 25.70 -14.10
N PHE A 224 2.13 26.37 -15.02
CA PHE A 224 1.67 27.55 -15.77
C PHE A 224 2.29 27.63 -17.19
N HIS A 225 2.00 28.71 -17.93
CA HIS A 225 2.50 28.97 -19.29
C HIS A 225 4.03 28.94 -19.43
N LEU A 226 4.55 28.07 -20.30
CA LEU A 226 5.97 27.97 -20.62
C LEU A 226 6.23 28.20 -22.11
N THR A 227 7.18 29.07 -22.45
CA THR A 227 7.71 29.19 -23.82
C THR A 227 9.20 28.93 -23.84
N LEU A 228 9.61 27.92 -24.61
CA LEU A 228 11.00 27.56 -24.88
C LEU A 228 11.31 27.82 -26.35
N GLU A 229 12.25 28.73 -26.60
CA GLU A 229 12.60 29.18 -27.94
C GLU A 229 14.09 29.54 -28.03
N ASP A 230 14.72 29.11 -29.13
CA ASP A 230 16.12 29.37 -29.50
C ASP A 230 17.15 28.85 -28.48
N LEU A 231 16.98 27.61 -28.00
CA LEU A 231 17.92 26.92 -27.13
C LEU A 231 18.64 25.77 -27.85
N GLU A 232 19.85 25.46 -27.39
CA GLU A 232 20.74 24.41 -27.94
C GLU A 232 20.49 23.02 -27.27
N LEU A 233 19.26 22.78 -26.77
CA LEU A 233 18.91 21.56 -26.02
C LEU A 233 18.96 20.31 -26.91
N GLU A 234 19.50 19.23 -26.35
CA GLU A 234 19.44 17.87 -26.91
C GLU A 234 18.33 17.05 -26.25
N ASN A 235 18.13 17.17 -24.94
CA ASN A 235 17.08 16.46 -24.21
C ASN A 235 16.24 17.43 -23.37
N LEU A 236 14.92 17.30 -23.48
CA LEU A 236 13.98 18.09 -22.71
C LEU A 236 12.93 17.16 -22.08
N VAL A 237 12.85 17.21 -20.75
CA VAL A 237 11.79 16.55 -19.99
C VAL A 237 10.99 17.63 -19.29
N VAL A 238 9.68 17.62 -19.49
CA VAL A 238 8.77 18.52 -18.80
C VAL A 238 7.72 17.67 -18.12
N LYS A 239 7.72 17.72 -16.80
CA LYS A 239 6.67 17.16 -15.97
C LYS A 239 5.70 18.27 -15.61
N TYR A 240 4.41 18.01 -15.70
CA TYR A 240 3.38 18.91 -15.22
C TYR A 240 2.97 18.44 -13.82
N ILE A 241 3.06 19.32 -12.81
CA ILE A 241 2.62 18.96 -11.46
C ILE A 241 1.13 19.23 -11.37
N GLU A 242 0.37 18.22 -10.95
CA GLU A 242 -1.07 18.36 -10.71
C GLU A 242 -1.32 19.50 -9.72
N ASN A 243 -1.97 20.56 -10.20
CA ASN A 243 -2.68 21.51 -9.36
C ASN A 243 -4.17 21.30 -9.66
N GLU A 244 -4.99 21.22 -8.61
CA GLU A 244 -6.43 20.96 -8.71
C GLU A 244 -7.19 22.05 -9.51
N ASP A 245 -6.53 23.18 -9.78
CA ASP A 245 -7.04 24.33 -10.54
C ASP A 245 -6.74 24.19 -12.04
N PHE A 246 -7.55 23.39 -12.74
CA PHE A 246 -7.53 23.32 -14.21
C PHE A 246 -8.06 24.64 -14.82
N THR A 247 -7.21 25.68 -14.89
CA THR A 247 -7.52 26.84 -15.74
C THR A 247 -7.33 26.47 -17.20
N SER A 248 -8.28 26.89 -18.06
CA SER A 248 -8.31 26.65 -19.51
C SER A 248 -7.14 27.28 -20.29
N GLU A 249 -6.17 27.91 -19.61
CA GLU A 249 -5.15 28.73 -20.25
C GLU A 249 -3.74 28.09 -20.29
N ASN A 250 -3.42 27.07 -19.49
CA ASN A 250 -2.05 26.55 -19.40
C ASN A 250 -1.50 26.04 -20.75
N ARG A 251 -0.44 26.72 -21.23
CA ARG A 251 0.16 26.51 -22.56
C ARG A 251 1.65 26.25 -22.50
N LEU A 252 2.09 25.16 -23.14
CA LEU A 252 3.49 24.89 -23.44
C LEU A 252 3.76 25.19 -24.92
N LYS A 253 4.67 26.11 -25.21
CA LYS A 253 5.16 26.38 -26.57
C LYS A 253 6.64 26.02 -26.67
N ILE A 254 6.97 25.10 -27.57
CA ILE A 254 8.34 24.76 -27.93
C ILE A 254 8.57 25.20 -29.38
N SER A 255 9.65 25.94 -29.62
CA SER A 255 9.99 26.43 -30.96
C SER A 255 11.50 26.49 -31.22
N ASN A 256 11.92 26.16 -32.44
CA ASN A 256 13.30 26.31 -32.93
C ASN A 256 14.40 25.59 -32.12
N LEU A 257 14.11 24.42 -31.53
CA LEU A 257 15.11 23.61 -30.82
C LEU A 257 15.76 22.58 -31.76
N ASN A 258 16.60 23.06 -32.69
CA ASN A 258 17.13 22.25 -33.81
C ASN A 258 18.03 21.07 -33.39
N ASN A 259 18.58 21.10 -32.17
CA ASN A 259 19.45 20.04 -31.64
C ASN A 259 18.69 18.97 -30.83
N LEU A 260 17.38 19.14 -30.62
CA LEU A 260 16.58 18.28 -29.77
C LEU A 260 16.53 16.85 -30.34
N LYS A 261 16.96 15.89 -29.54
CA LYS A 261 16.97 14.43 -29.78
C LYS A 261 15.84 13.74 -29.03
N GLU A 262 15.53 14.20 -27.82
CA GLU A 262 14.52 13.61 -26.93
C GLU A 262 13.61 14.69 -26.34
N LEU A 263 12.30 14.49 -26.48
CA LEU A 263 11.27 15.29 -25.84
C LEU A 263 10.32 14.39 -25.07
N ASN A 264 10.27 14.54 -23.74
CA ASN A 264 9.33 13.84 -22.88
C ASN A 264 8.42 14.86 -22.18
N LEU A 265 7.11 14.72 -22.37
CA LEU A 265 6.09 15.49 -21.68
C LEU A 265 5.22 14.52 -20.87
N GLU A 266 5.16 14.73 -19.56
CA GLU A 266 4.41 13.88 -18.63
C GLU A 266 3.52 14.77 -17.73
N GLY A 267 2.27 14.37 -17.48
CA GLY A 267 1.44 14.93 -16.40
C GLY A 267 0.13 15.59 -16.84
N GLN A 268 -0.80 15.68 -15.90
CA GLN A 268 -2.17 16.14 -16.13
C GLN A 268 -2.28 17.67 -16.03
N GLY A 269 -2.55 18.38 -17.14
CA GLY A 269 -2.86 19.82 -17.10
C GLY A 269 -2.25 20.70 -18.21
N ILE A 270 -1.50 20.11 -19.16
CA ILE A 270 -1.12 20.83 -20.39
C ILE A 270 -2.34 20.94 -21.33
N ASN A 271 -3.16 21.97 -21.14
CA ASN A 271 -4.36 22.20 -21.95
C ASN A 271 -4.04 22.60 -23.41
N LYS A 272 -2.87 23.19 -23.67
CA LYS A 272 -2.44 23.55 -25.03
C LYS A 272 -0.93 23.37 -25.22
N PHE A 273 -0.55 22.28 -25.88
CA PHE A 273 0.82 22.08 -26.36
C PHE A 273 0.97 22.55 -27.80
N ILE A 274 1.96 23.40 -28.06
CA ILE A 274 2.31 23.87 -29.41
C ILE A 274 3.77 23.54 -29.67
N LEU A 275 3.99 22.62 -30.61
CA LEU A 275 5.29 22.30 -31.17
C LEU A 275 5.40 22.93 -32.56
N LYS A 276 6.18 24.01 -32.70
CA LYS A 276 6.36 24.71 -33.98
C LYS A 276 7.82 24.73 -34.41
N GLY A 277 8.09 24.60 -35.71
CA GLY A 277 9.45 24.61 -36.27
C GLY A 277 9.93 23.22 -36.69
N ASN A 278 11.20 23.12 -37.08
CA ASN A 278 11.82 21.90 -37.59
C ASN A 278 12.71 21.24 -36.51
N TYR A 279 12.59 19.93 -36.33
CA TYR A 279 13.31 19.15 -35.30
C TYR A 279 14.12 17.99 -35.94
N PRO A 280 15.12 18.28 -36.79
CA PRO A 280 15.73 17.29 -37.67
C PRO A 280 16.51 16.18 -36.94
N LYS A 281 16.85 16.39 -35.65
CA LYS A 281 17.58 15.41 -34.82
C LYS A 281 16.67 14.62 -33.87
N LEU A 282 15.36 14.91 -33.83
CA LEU A 282 14.44 14.29 -32.88
C LEU A 282 14.30 12.80 -33.18
N LYS A 283 14.63 11.97 -32.20
CA LYS A 283 14.54 10.50 -32.24
C LYS A 283 13.44 9.98 -31.31
N THR A 284 13.18 10.66 -30.20
CA THR A 284 12.21 10.21 -29.19
C THR A 284 11.23 11.32 -28.85
N LEU A 285 9.95 10.99 -28.94
CA LEU A 285 8.84 11.80 -28.45
C LEU A 285 8.01 10.95 -27.48
N SER A 286 7.91 11.39 -26.23
CA SER A 286 6.96 10.83 -25.26
C SER A 286 5.96 11.88 -24.84
N LEU A 287 4.67 11.53 -24.92
CA LEU A 287 3.54 12.30 -24.42
C LEU A 287 2.71 11.37 -23.53
N GLU A 288 2.67 11.66 -22.23
CA GLU A 288 2.04 10.79 -21.23
C GLU A 288 1.11 11.59 -20.31
N LYS A 289 -0.12 11.08 -20.09
CA LYS A 289 -1.11 11.64 -19.15
C LYS A 289 -1.54 13.09 -19.44
N THR A 290 -1.47 13.53 -20.70
CA THR A 290 -1.84 14.90 -21.10
C THR A 290 -3.26 14.98 -21.67
N TYR A 291 -4.05 15.96 -21.23
CA TYR A 291 -5.44 16.17 -21.65
C TYR A 291 -5.54 17.24 -22.74
N ASN A 292 -6.54 17.15 -23.61
CA ASN A 292 -6.84 18.18 -24.64
C ASN A 292 -5.73 18.46 -25.68
N LEU A 293 -4.80 17.53 -25.90
CA LEU A 293 -3.80 17.68 -26.95
C LEU A 293 -4.40 17.51 -28.34
N ASN A 294 -4.09 18.44 -29.24
CA ASN A 294 -4.28 18.25 -30.68
C ASN A 294 -3.17 17.34 -31.23
N ILE A 295 -3.26 16.04 -30.93
CA ILE A 295 -2.26 15.03 -31.34
C ILE A 295 -2.09 15.02 -32.86
N LYS A 296 -3.16 15.25 -33.62
CA LYS A 296 -3.08 15.34 -35.07
C LYS A 296 -2.10 16.42 -35.52
N GLU A 297 -2.24 17.65 -35.02
CA GLU A 297 -1.33 18.75 -35.37
C GLU A 297 0.11 18.47 -34.92
N ILE A 298 0.31 17.88 -33.73
CA ILE A 298 1.64 17.53 -33.23
C ILE A 298 2.31 16.49 -34.14
N ILE A 299 1.60 15.41 -34.46
CA ILE A 299 2.11 14.34 -35.30
C ILE A 299 2.32 14.83 -36.74
N GLU A 300 1.42 15.63 -37.32
CA GLU A 300 1.61 16.23 -38.65
C GLU A 300 2.92 17.02 -38.73
N ASN A 301 3.19 17.87 -37.73
CA ASN A 301 4.42 18.66 -37.67
C ASN A 301 5.68 17.78 -37.55
N ILE A 302 5.63 16.70 -36.78
CA ILE A 302 6.77 15.82 -36.53
C ILE A 302 7.01 14.87 -37.71
N ALA A 303 5.95 14.24 -38.23
CA ALA A 303 6.01 13.25 -39.29
C ALA A 303 6.56 13.81 -40.61
N MET A 304 6.37 15.10 -40.88
CA MET A 304 6.86 15.75 -42.11
C MET A 304 8.36 16.06 -42.09
N HIS A 305 8.99 16.14 -40.90
CA HIS A 305 10.29 16.81 -40.76
C HIS A 305 11.33 16.05 -39.92
N THR A 306 11.00 14.88 -39.39
CA THR A 306 11.84 14.18 -38.41
C THR A 306 11.99 12.69 -38.71
N LYS A 307 13.02 12.06 -38.11
CA LYS A 307 13.27 10.61 -38.16
C LYS A 307 13.07 10.00 -36.76
N VAL A 308 11.91 10.26 -36.16
CA VAL A 308 11.57 9.71 -34.85
C VAL A 308 11.54 8.18 -34.93
N THR A 309 12.28 7.54 -34.03
CA THR A 309 12.34 6.08 -33.89
C THR A 309 11.48 5.59 -32.72
N ASN A 310 11.26 6.42 -31.71
CA ASN A 310 10.47 6.06 -30.52
C ASN A 310 9.34 7.07 -30.31
N LEU A 311 8.09 6.58 -30.35
CA LEU A 311 6.89 7.37 -30.15
C LEU A 311 6.04 6.76 -29.04
N THR A 312 5.83 7.50 -27.97
CA THR A 312 5.02 7.11 -26.82
C THR A 312 3.87 8.11 -26.66
N LEU A 313 2.64 7.60 -26.61
CA LEU A 313 1.39 8.36 -26.56
C LEU A 313 0.45 7.71 -25.53
N ASN A 314 0.92 7.54 -24.29
CA ASN A 314 0.20 6.79 -23.25
C ASN A 314 -0.77 7.70 -22.47
N ASP A 315 -1.86 7.13 -21.98
CA ASP A 315 -2.86 7.81 -21.14
C ASP A 315 -3.41 9.09 -21.81
N LEU A 316 -3.61 9.05 -23.13
CA LEU A 316 -4.14 10.15 -23.94
C LEU A 316 -5.56 9.87 -24.43
N HIS A 317 -6.36 10.93 -24.56
CA HIS A 317 -7.77 10.83 -24.99
C HIS A 317 -7.95 11.01 -26.50
N PHE A 318 -7.70 9.96 -27.28
CA PHE A 318 -8.03 9.91 -28.70
C PHE A 318 -8.55 8.53 -29.12
N GLU A 319 -9.56 8.50 -30.00
CA GLU A 319 -10.16 7.24 -30.47
C GLU A 319 -9.47 6.66 -31.71
N TYR A 320 -8.76 7.50 -32.47
CA TYR A 320 -8.09 7.12 -33.72
C TYR A 320 -6.71 7.73 -33.79
N LEU A 321 -5.71 6.91 -34.10
CA LEU A 321 -4.34 7.38 -34.31
C LEU A 321 -4.24 8.16 -35.64
N PRO A 322 -3.57 9.33 -35.68
CA PRO A 322 -3.38 10.07 -36.92
C PRO A 322 -2.70 9.22 -38.00
N PHE A 323 -3.16 9.34 -39.25
CA PHE A 323 -2.67 8.49 -40.34
C PHE A 323 -1.17 8.71 -40.64
N GLU A 324 -0.67 9.90 -40.33
CA GLU A 324 0.71 10.32 -40.47
C GLU A 324 1.67 9.42 -39.67
N VAL A 325 1.24 8.86 -38.54
CA VAL A 325 2.06 7.91 -37.77
C VAL A 325 2.47 6.73 -38.65
N PHE A 326 1.55 6.20 -39.47
CA PHE A 326 1.84 5.06 -40.35
C PHE A 326 2.76 5.39 -41.53
N ARG A 327 3.13 6.67 -41.72
CA ARG A 327 4.16 7.09 -42.69
C ARG A 327 5.55 7.22 -42.06
N MET A 328 5.67 7.10 -40.74
CA MET A 328 6.94 7.18 -40.00
C MET A 328 7.74 5.87 -40.13
N THR A 329 8.29 5.60 -41.32
CA THR A 329 8.94 4.32 -41.68
C THR A 329 10.17 3.94 -40.84
N GLN A 330 10.73 4.88 -40.08
CA GLN A 330 11.89 4.66 -39.19
C GLN A 330 11.48 4.30 -37.75
N LEU A 331 10.18 4.23 -37.46
CA LEU A 331 9.68 3.98 -36.11
C LEU A 331 10.02 2.54 -35.69
N GLU A 332 10.74 2.41 -34.57
CA GLU A 332 11.14 1.16 -33.92
C GLU A 332 10.27 0.85 -32.69
N VAL A 333 9.78 1.88 -31.98
CA VAL A 333 8.95 1.74 -30.78
C VAL A 333 7.68 2.59 -30.91
N LEU A 334 6.53 1.96 -30.70
CA LEU A 334 5.23 2.62 -30.58
C LEU A 334 4.52 2.16 -29.31
N SER A 335 4.17 3.10 -28.44
CA SER A 335 3.43 2.84 -27.21
C SER A 335 2.18 3.71 -27.15
N LEU A 336 1.01 3.09 -26.95
CA LEU A 336 -0.31 3.74 -26.91
C LEU A 336 -1.11 3.31 -25.67
N ASN A 337 -0.43 2.99 -24.56
CA ASN A 337 -1.05 2.35 -23.41
C ASN A 337 -2.15 3.21 -22.81
N ASN A 338 -3.21 2.57 -22.28
CA ASN A 338 -4.37 3.18 -21.65
C ASN A 338 -5.07 4.25 -22.53
N THR A 339 -4.98 4.14 -23.86
CA THR A 339 -5.70 5.03 -24.77
C THR A 339 -7.04 4.41 -25.17
N PRO A 340 -8.11 5.21 -25.41
CA PRO A 340 -9.40 4.73 -25.89
C PRO A 340 -9.40 4.43 -27.40
N ILE A 341 -8.25 4.02 -27.96
CA ILE A 341 -8.08 3.77 -29.38
C ILE A 341 -8.98 2.62 -29.84
N LYS A 342 -9.78 2.87 -30.89
CA LYS A 342 -10.76 1.92 -31.41
C LYS A 342 -10.17 0.96 -32.44
N ASP A 343 -9.26 1.43 -33.27
CA ASP A 343 -8.71 0.66 -34.38
C ASP A 343 -7.29 1.11 -34.75
N LEU A 344 -6.48 0.16 -35.20
CA LEU A 344 -5.26 0.40 -35.96
C LEU A 344 -5.50 -0.06 -37.42
N PRO A 345 -4.92 0.61 -38.43
CA PRO A 345 -5.12 0.24 -39.82
C PRO A 345 -4.64 -1.18 -40.07
N LYS A 346 -5.38 -1.91 -40.93
CA LYS A 346 -5.08 -3.31 -41.29
C LYS A 346 -3.71 -3.47 -41.96
N HIS A 347 -3.24 -2.41 -42.61
CA HIS A 347 -1.94 -2.33 -43.28
C HIS A 347 -1.14 -1.14 -42.76
N SER A 348 0.14 -1.35 -42.52
CA SER A 348 1.08 -0.43 -41.90
C SER A 348 2.40 -0.42 -42.69
N ASN A 349 2.95 0.77 -42.95
CA ASN A 349 4.30 0.91 -43.50
C ASN A 349 5.39 0.96 -42.42
N LEU A 350 5.06 0.62 -41.16
CA LEU A 350 5.98 0.61 -40.01
C LEU A 350 6.90 -0.63 -40.04
N THR A 351 7.66 -0.77 -41.11
CA THR A 351 8.48 -1.95 -41.39
C THR A 351 9.65 -2.14 -40.41
N GLN A 352 10.06 -1.10 -39.68
CA GLN A 352 11.14 -1.17 -38.68
C GLN A 352 10.63 -1.35 -37.24
N LEU A 353 9.32 -1.47 -37.04
CA LEU A 353 8.74 -1.54 -35.70
C LEU A 353 9.16 -2.84 -35.00
N LYS A 354 9.82 -2.69 -33.85
CA LYS A 354 10.30 -3.78 -32.98
C LYS A 354 9.47 -3.91 -31.71
N ARG A 355 8.98 -2.80 -31.16
CA ARG A 355 8.16 -2.79 -29.94
C ARG A 355 6.83 -2.13 -30.19
N LEU A 356 5.76 -2.83 -29.85
CA LEU A 356 4.40 -2.32 -29.88
C LEU A 356 3.74 -2.54 -28.51
N SER A 357 3.37 -1.46 -27.83
CA SER A 357 2.69 -1.51 -26.53
C SER A 357 1.31 -0.87 -26.66
N LEU A 358 0.28 -1.65 -26.31
CA LEU A 358 -1.15 -1.33 -26.38
C LEU A 358 -1.87 -1.80 -25.10
N SER A 359 -1.15 -1.87 -23.97
CA SER A 359 -1.71 -2.28 -22.69
C SER A 359 -2.85 -1.36 -22.30
N GLY A 360 -3.94 -1.89 -21.74
CA GLY A 360 -5.08 -1.10 -21.29
C GLY A 360 -5.97 -0.53 -22.40
N CYS A 361 -5.69 -0.81 -23.68
CA CYS A 361 -6.49 -0.35 -24.82
C CYS A 361 -7.79 -1.16 -24.99
N LYS A 362 -8.76 -0.96 -24.10
CA LYS A 362 -10.01 -1.77 -24.05
C LYS A 362 -10.94 -1.62 -25.26
N ALA A 363 -10.82 -0.54 -26.03
CA ALA A 363 -11.67 -0.26 -27.19
C ALA A 363 -11.12 -0.84 -28.51
N LEU A 364 -9.92 -1.42 -28.51
CA LEU A 364 -9.19 -1.81 -29.71
C LEU A 364 -9.80 -3.04 -30.41
N LYS A 365 -10.39 -2.85 -31.59
CA LYS A 365 -11.04 -3.93 -32.35
C LYS A 365 -10.11 -4.62 -33.34
N THR A 366 -9.15 -3.91 -33.93
CA THR A 366 -8.30 -4.44 -35.00
C THR A 366 -6.82 -4.08 -34.80
N ILE A 367 -5.93 -4.95 -35.28
CA ILE A 367 -4.48 -4.76 -35.23
C ILE A 367 -3.85 -5.07 -36.61
N PRO A 368 -2.82 -4.34 -37.06
CA PRO A 368 -2.12 -4.62 -38.32
C PRO A 368 -1.49 -6.02 -38.31
N GLN A 369 -1.60 -6.72 -39.45
CA GLN A 369 -1.03 -8.07 -39.63
C GLN A 369 0.22 -8.09 -40.51
N ASP A 370 0.65 -6.95 -41.03
CA ASP A 370 1.82 -6.80 -41.92
C ASP A 370 3.06 -6.26 -41.20
N LEU A 371 3.03 -6.19 -39.87
CA LEU A 371 4.24 -6.02 -39.07
C LEU A 371 5.00 -7.34 -39.03
N HIS A 372 6.29 -7.30 -39.35
CA HIS A 372 7.12 -8.51 -39.53
C HIS A 372 8.35 -8.56 -38.60
N ASN A 373 8.67 -7.47 -37.91
CA ASN A 373 9.93 -7.30 -37.17
C ASN A 373 9.74 -7.07 -35.66
N LEU A 374 8.55 -7.35 -35.10
CA LEU A 374 8.33 -7.18 -33.67
C LEU A 374 9.19 -8.14 -32.86
N GLU A 375 9.93 -7.60 -31.90
CA GLU A 375 10.63 -8.30 -30.83
C GLU A 375 9.81 -8.28 -29.53
N GLU A 376 8.95 -7.26 -29.35
CA GLU A 376 8.16 -7.09 -28.13
C GLU A 376 6.73 -6.63 -28.44
N LEU A 377 5.75 -7.29 -27.83
CA LEU A 377 4.34 -6.96 -27.94
C LEU A 377 3.67 -7.00 -26.56
N ASP A 378 3.01 -5.92 -26.19
CA ASP A 378 2.18 -5.84 -25.00
C ASP A 378 0.77 -5.40 -25.39
N ILE A 379 -0.22 -6.22 -25.09
CA ILE A 379 -1.65 -5.92 -25.26
C ILE A 379 -2.45 -6.25 -23.99
N SER A 380 -1.76 -6.34 -22.85
CA SER A 380 -2.33 -6.72 -21.56
C SER A 380 -3.42 -5.76 -21.09
N ASN A 381 -4.29 -6.16 -20.16
CA ASN A 381 -5.31 -5.29 -19.54
C ASN A 381 -6.32 -4.63 -20.51
N GLY A 382 -6.35 -5.05 -21.78
CA GLY A 382 -7.13 -4.45 -22.85
C GLY A 382 -8.25 -5.37 -23.32
N CYS A 383 -8.30 -5.57 -24.63
CA CYS A 383 -9.11 -6.60 -25.27
C CYS A 383 -8.29 -7.29 -26.37
N VAL A 384 -8.79 -8.39 -26.90
CA VAL A 384 -8.12 -9.16 -27.96
C VAL A 384 -8.56 -8.61 -29.32
N PRO A 385 -7.69 -7.90 -30.07
CA PRO A 385 -8.05 -7.37 -31.37
C PRO A 385 -8.14 -8.47 -32.43
N GLN A 386 -9.04 -8.29 -33.39
CA GLN A 386 -9.09 -9.10 -34.60
C GLN A 386 -7.78 -8.96 -35.38
N GLY A 387 -7.18 -10.10 -35.73
CA GLY A 387 -5.91 -10.16 -36.47
C GLY A 387 -4.69 -10.50 -35.63
N LEU A 388 -4.80 -10.51 -34.29
CA LEU A 388 -3.69 -10.84 -33.38
C LEU A 388 -3.00 -12.16 -33.73
N MET A 389 -3.76 -13.23 -33.98
CA MET A 389 -3.19 -14.54 -34.36
C MET A 389 -2.32 -14.45 -35.62
N GLY A 390 -2.78 -13.73 -36.65
CA GLY A 390 -2.04 -13.54 -37.89
C GLY A 390 -0.78 -12.69 -37.69
N LEU A 391 -0.83 -11.70 -36.79
CA LEU A 391 0.33 -10.92 -36.38
C LEU A 391 1.38 -11.80 -35.68
N LEU A 392 0.96 -12.56 -34.65
CA LEU A 392 1.85 -13.44 -33.88
C LEU A 392 2.51 -14.49 -34.78
N GLN A 393 1.76 -15.13 -35.69
CA GLN A 393 2.30 -16.13 -36.61
C GLN A 393 3.45 -15.61 -37.48
N LYS A 394 3.41 -14.31 -37.83
CA LYS A 394 4.42 -13.66 -38.68
C LYS A 394 5.65 -13.16 -37.93
N ASN A 395 5.63 -13.14 -36.59
CA ASN A 395 6.68 -12.55 -35.75
C ASN A 395 7.37 -13.63 -34.91
N GLN A 396 8.01 -14.59 -35.58
CA GLN A 396 8.69 -15.73 -34.95
C GLN A 396 9.94 -15.33 -34.14
N GLN A 397 10.42 -14.10 -34.32
CA GLN A 397 11.51 -13.48 -33.59
C GLN A 397 11.10 -12.82 -32.26
N LEU A 398 9.80 -12.82 -31.93
CA LEU A 398 9.28 -12.20 -30.70
C LEU A 398 9.95 -12.79 -29.46
N LYS A 399 10.42 -11.92 -28.56
CA LYS A 399 11.08 -12.24 -27.28
C LYS A 399 10.20 -11.93 -26.08
N TYR A 400 9.37 -10.89 -26.17
CA TYR A 400 8.47 -10.47 -25.10
C TYR A 400 7.02 -10.47 -25.59
N LEU A 401 6.14 -11.16 -24.85
CA LEU A 401 4.72 -11.14 -25.10
C LEU A 401 3.93 -11.02 -23.81
N ASP A 402 3.19 -9.91 -23.66
CA ASP A 402 2.20 -9.76 -22.61
C ASP A 402 0.79 -9.66 -23.17
N ILE A 403 -0.04 -10.66 -22.86
CA ILE A 403 -1.48 -10.70 -23.20
C ILE A 403 -2.30 -10.88 -21.92
N GLY A 404 -1.71 -10.68 -20.74
CA GLY A 404 -2.36 -10.86 -19.45
C GLY A 404 -3.66 -10.06 -19.31
N ASN A 405 -4.59 -10.56 -18.52
CA ASN A 405 -5.90 -9.96 -18.28
C ASN A 405 -6.80 -9.85 -19.53
N ASN A 406 -6.55 -10.68 -20.54
CA ASN A 406 -7.42 -10.86 -21.70
C ASN A 406 -7.87 -12.31 -21.81
N ALA A 407 -9.14 -12.59 -22.13
CA ALA A 407 -9.64 -13.95 -22.34
C ALA A 407 -9.11 -14.60 -23.64
N TYR A 408 -7.81 -14.85 -23.72
CA TYR A 408 -7.08 -15.35 -24.89
C TYR A 408 -6.13 -16.50 -24.55
N PRO A 409 -6.63 -17.75 -24.51
CA PRO A 409 -5.87 -18.86 -23.92
C PRO A 409 -4.81 -19.50 -24.84
N TYR A 410 -4.71 -19.10 -26.13
CA TYR A 410 -3.86 -19.78 -27.11
C TYR A 410 -3.02 -18.81 -27.93
N ILE A 411 -1.72 -19.08 -28.02
CA ILE A 411 -0.75 -18.39 -28.89
C ILE A 411 -0.09 -19.39 -29.85
N PRO A 412 0.40 -18.97 -31.03
CA PRO A 412 1.20 -19.84 -31.89
C PRO A 412 2.55 -20.20 -31.22
N GLU A 413 3.26 -21.19 -31.75
CA GLU A 413 4.65 -21.44 -31.33
C GLU A 413 5.51 -20.21 -31.70
N LEU A 414 6.21 -19.67 -30.70
CA LEU A 414 7.10 -18.49 -30.79
C LEU A 414 8.46 -18.86 -30.21
N PRO A 415 9.37 -19.49 -30.99
CA PRO A 415 10.53 -20.22 -30.48
C PRO A 415 11.60 -19.32 -29.82
N ASN A 416 11.52 -18.01 -30.03
CA ASN A 416 12.45 -17.04 -29.46
C ASN A 416 11.94 -16.34 -28.20
N LEU A 417 10.76 -16.72 -27.70
CA LEU A 417 10.12 -16.07 -26.57
C LEU A 417 10.91 -16.30 -25.28
N GLU A 418 11.21 -15.22 -24.56
CA GLU A 418 11.94 -15.19 -23.29
C GLU A 418 11.01 -14.79 -22.13
N TYR A 419 10.02 -13.93 -22.40
CA TYR A 419 8.99 -13.51 -21.44
C TYR A 419 7.59 -13.77 -22.00
N LEU A 420 6.73 -14.41 -21.20
CA LEU A 420 5.33 -14.62 -21.52
C LEU A 420 4.42 -14.39 -20.32
N ASN A 421 3.44 -13.51 -20.47
CA ASN A 421 2.36 -13.34 -19.51
C ASN A 421 0.99 -13.66 -20.14
N LEU A 422 0.33 -14.68 -19.58
CA LEU A 422 -1.01 -15.16 -19.88
C LEU A 422 -1.86 -15.27 -18.60
N SER A 423 -1.58 -14.45 -17.60
CA SER A 423 -2.36 -14.40 -16.36
C SER A 423 -3.80 -13.95 -16.65
N LYS A 424 -4.81 -14.51 -15.97
CA LYS A 424 -6.23 -14.24 -16.22
C LYS A 424 -6.70 -14.47 -17.67
N ALA A 425 -6.03 -15.35 -18.43
CA ALA A 425 -6.33 -15.59 -19.84
C ALA A 425 -7.27 -16.77 -20.13
N ARG A 426 -7.82 -17.40 -19.09
CA ARG A 426 -8.67 -18.62 -19.16
C ARG A 426 -7.93 -19.82 -19.77
N VAL A 427 -6.62 -19.90 -19.58
CA VAL A 427 -5.79 -21.02 -20.03
C VAL A 427 -6.20 -22.29 -19.28
N GLN A 428 -6.45 -23.38 -20.02
CA GLN A 428 -6.77 -24.70 -19.45
C GLN A 428 -5.62 -25.71 -19.60
N THR A 429 -4.83 -25.58 -20.66
CA THR A 429 -3.69 -26.46 -20.96
C THR A 429 -2.50 -25.61 -21.41
N VAL A 430 -1.29 -26.05 -21.06
CA VAL A 430 -0.02 -25.39 -21.40
C VAL A 430 0.81 -26.19 -22.41
N SER A 431 0.21 -27.16 -23.09
CA SER A 431 0.92 -28.04 -24.05
C SER A 431 1.62 -27.29 -25.18
N PHE A 432 1.09 -26.15 -25.59
CA PHE A 432 1.68 -25.29 -26.63
C PHE A 432 3.00 -24.61 -26.19
N LEU A 433 3.31 -24.60 -24.88
CA LEU A 433 4.54 -24.02 -24.34
C LEU A 433 5.73 -24.99 -24.37
N ARG A 434 5.49 -26.29 -24.63
CA ARG A 434 6.48 -27.37 -24.45
C ARG A 434 7.82 -27.15 -25.18
N ASN A 435 7.80 -26.42 -26.29
CA ASN A 435 8.98 -26.20 -27.15
C ASN A 435 9.61 -24.81 -26.98
N LEU A 436 9.07 -23.94 -26.11
CA LEU A 436 9.55 -22.56 -25.92
C LEU A 436 10.75 -22.50 -24.97
N THR A 437 11.80 -23.25 -25.30
CA THR A 437 12.98 -23.50 -24.44
C THR A 437 13.79 -22.26 -24.05
N LYS A 438 13.57 -21.11 -24.69
CA LYS A 438 14.18 -19.83 -24.33
C LYS A 438 13.42 -19.05 -23.25
N LEU A 439 12.23 -19.51 -22.85
CA LEU A 439 11.46 -18.85 -21.80
C LEU A 439 12.26 -18.80 -20.49
N ARG A 440 12.33 -17.59 -19.94
CA ARG A 440 12.88 -17.26 -18.62
C ARG A 440 11.77 -16.89 -17.65
N GLU A 441 10.78 -16.12 -18.10
CA GLU A 441 9.69 -15.66 -17.25
C GLU A 441 8.35 -16.09 -17.82
N LEU A 442 7.56 -16.80 -17.01
CA LEU A 442 6.27 -17.34 -17.39
C LEU A 442 5.22 -17.07 -16.32
N HIS A 443 4.26 -16.21 -16.66
CA HIS A 443 3.14 -15.84 -15.79
C HIS A 443 1.84 -16.46 -16.29
N LEU A 444 1.25 -17.34 -15.48
CA LEU A 444 0.04 -18.10 -15.74
C LEU A 444 -0.95 -18.00 -14.57
N GLY A 445 -0.79 -16.98 -13.71
CA GLY A 445 -1.63 -16.77 -12.53
C GLY A 445 -3.11 -16.61 -12.89
N ASN A 446 -4.01 -17.08 -12.01
CA ASN A 446 -5.46 -16.96 -12.16
C ASN A 446 -5.99 -17.54 -13.49
N ASN A 447 -5.86 -18.84 -13.65
CA ASN A 447 -6.28 -19.59 -14.83
C ASN A 447 -7.00 -20.90 -14.42
N GLN A 448 -7.17 -21.84 -15.37
CA GLN A 448 -7.85 -23.13 -15.15
C GLN A 448 -6.93 -24.33 -15.41
N ILE A 449 -5.62 -24.14 -15.23
CA ILE A 449 -4.58 -25.14 -15.55
C ILE A 449 -4.61 -26.25 -14.51
N LYS A 450 -4.50 -27.50 -15.00
CA LYS A 450 -4.48 -28.71 -14.15
C LYS A 450 -3.16 -29.46 -14.20
N ASP A 451 -2.46 -29.38 -15.33
CA ASP A 451 -1.27 -30.17 -15.63
C ASP A 451 -0.12 -29.27 -16.09
N LEU A 452 1.00 -29.36 -15.39
CA LEU A 452 2.23 -28.59 -15.65
C LEU A 452 3.33 -29.46 -16.29
N THR A 453 3.10 -30.75 -16.54
CA THR A 453 4.11 -31.63 -17.17
C THR A 453 4.64 -31.13 -18.52
N PRO A 454 3.89 -30.39 -19.36
CA PRO A 454 4.46 -29.82 -20.58
C PRO A 454 5.61 -28.83 -20.34
N LEU A 455 5.70 -28.23 -19.14
CA LEU A 455 6.72 -27.24 -18.78
C LEU A 455 8.07 -27.88 -18.41
N LEU A 456 8.15 -29.22 -18.29
CA LEU A 456 9.36 -29.93 -17.86
C LEU A 456 10.59 -29.72 -18.75
N LYS A 457 10.39 -29.28 -20.01
CA LYS A 457 11.48 -29.00 -20.96
C LYS A 457 12.01 -27.55 -20.90
N LEU A 458 11.42 -26.70 -20.06
CA LEU A 458 11.76 -25.28 -19.98
C LEU A 458 12.88 -25.04 -18.96
N GLU A 459 14.08 -25.53 -19.27
CA GLU A 459 15.23 -25.56 -18.35
C GLU A 459 15.77 -24.16 -17.97
N ASN A 460 15.47 -23.13 -18.76
CA ASN A 460 15.93 -21.77 -18.56
C ASN A 460 14.98 -20.90 -17.73
N LEU A 461 13.88 -21.46 -17.20
CA LEU A 461 12.94 -20.69 -16.38
C LEU A 461 13.62 -20.12 -15.13
N GLU A 462 13.45 -18.81 -14.95
CA GLU A 462 13.86 -17.99 -13.82
C GLU A 462 12.66 -17.63 -12.94
N VAL A 463 11.49 -17.38 -13.54
CA VAL A 463 10.24 -17.03 -12.84
C VAL A 463 9.08 -17.88 -13.37
N LEU A 464 8.35 -18.54 -12.47
CA LEU A 464 7.12 -19.26 -12.80
C LEU A 464 5.99 -18.90 -11.82
N ASP A 465 4.99 -18.18 -12.32
CA ASP A 465 3.74 -17.94 -11.60
C ASP A 465 2.64 -18.84 -12.16
N VAL A 466 2.16 -19.80 -11.35
CA VAL A 466 0.99 -20.64 -11.64
C VAL A 466 -0.05 -20.54 -10.52
N SER A 467 -0.03 -19.45 -9.77
CA SER A 467 -0.98 -19.18 -8.68
C SER A 467 -2.43 -19.19 -9.17
N ILE A 468 -3.37 -19.46 -8.28
CA ILE A 468 -4.83 -19.43 -8.52
C ILE A 468 -5.20 -20.26 -9.77
N ASN A 469 -4.84 -21.54 -9.77
CA ASN A 469 -5.16 -22.48 -10.84
C ASN A 469 -5.90 -23.71 -10.27
N LYS A 470 -5.89 -24.83 -10.99
CA LYS A 470 -6.49 -26.11 -10.58
C LYS A 470 -5.47 -27.24 -10.57
N VAL A 471 -4.19 -26.91 -10.32
CA VAL A 471 -3.09 -27.87 -10.29
C VAL A 471 -3.22 -28.74 -9.04
N LYS A 472 -3.44 -30.04 -9.24
CA LYS A 472 -3.54 -31.02 -8.14
C LYS A 472 -2.22 -31.67 -7.78
N SER A 473 -1.34 -31.83 -8.77
CA SER A 473 -0.04 -32.47 -8.60
C SER A 473 1.02 -31.59 -9.25
N PHE A 474 2.00 -31.14 -8.46
CA PHE A 474 3.11 -30.34 -8.93
C PHE A 474 4.27 -31.26 -9.35
N PRO A 475 4.80 -31.13 -10.58
CA PRO A 475 5.90 -31.96 -11.03
C PRO A 475 7.22 -31.50 -10.39
N ILE A 476 7.63 -32.16 -9.30
CA ILE A 476 8.85 -31.86 -8.53
C ILE A 476 10.11 -31.82 -9.43
N SER A 477 10.15 -32.64 -10.48
CA SER A 477 11.23 -32.64 -11.47
C SER A 477 11.40 -31.30 -12.19
N LEU A 478 10.37 -30.46 -12.29
CA LEU A 478 10.48 -29.11 -12.86
C LEU A 478 11.51 -28.26 -12.10
N VAL A 479 11.55 -28.36 -10.78
CA VAL A 479 12.51 -27.66 -9.93
C VAL A 479 13.91 -28.27 -10.03
N LYS A 480 14.01 -29.58 -10.27
CA LYS A 480 15.30 -30.27 -10.47
C LYS A 480 15.95 -29.89 -11.81
N HIS A 481 15.15 -29.72 -12.86
CA HIS A 481 15.65 -29.39 -14.21
C HIS A 481 15.86 -27.89 -14.43
N SER A 482 15.05 -27.03 -13.79
CA SER A 482 15.15 -25.56 -13.93
C SER A 482 16.05 -24.97 -12.85
N LEU A 483 17.36 -25.17 -12.97
CA LEU A 483 18.33 -24.74 -11.94
C LEU A 483 18.34 -23.21 -11.71
N ASN A 484 17.92 -22.42 -12.71
CA ASN A 484 17.87 -20.96 -12.64
C ASN A 484 16.59 -20.41 -11.99
N LEU A 485 15.63 -21.27 -11.63
CA LEU A 485 14.33 -20.83 -11.09
C LEU A 485 14.55 -20.10 -9.75
N ARG A 486 14.34 -18.80 -9.73
CA ARG A 486 14.49 -17.94 -8.54
C ARG A 486 13.15 -17.61 -7.89
N GLU A 487 12.06 -17.68 -8.65
CA GLU A 487 10.72 -17.36 -8.18
C GLU A 487 9.70 -18.40 -8.63
N LEU A 488 8.92 -18.91 -7.68
CA LEU A 488 7.87 -19.88 -7.92
C LEU A 488 6.65 -19.55 -7.06
N TYR A 489 5.51 -19.31 -7.70
CA TYR A 489 4.25 -18.99 -7.04
C TYR A 489 3.22 -20.09 -7.31
N LEU A 490 2.77 -20.75 -6.23
CA LEU A 490 1.86 -21.91 -6.29
C LEU A 490 0.53 -21.69 -5.53
N GLU A 491 0.37 -20.55 -4.87
CA GLU A 491 -0.79 -20.25 -4.03
C GLU A 491 -2.13 -20.44 -4.76
N GLY A 492 -3.20 -20.79 -4.05
CA GLY A 492 -4.54 -20.91 -4.65
C GLY A 492 -4.73 -22.14 -5.53
N ASN A 493 -3.81 -23.11 -5.48
CA ASN A 493 -3.93 -24.41 -6.12
C ASN A 493 -4.20 -25.54 -5.11
N PRO A 494 -5.03 -26.55 -5.45
CA PRO A 494 -5.28 -27.71 -4.61
C PRO A 494 -4.15 -28.76 -4.69
N ILE A 495 -2.90 -28.37 -4.43
CA ILE A 495 -1.72 -29.24 -4.60
C ILE A 495 -1.64 -30.29 -3.48
N GLU A 496 -1.78 -31.55 -3.85
CA GLU A 496 -1.85 -32.68 -2.92
C GLU A 496 -0.46 -33.24 -2.58
N ASN A 497 0.47 -33.23 -3.55
CA ASN A 497 1.77 -33.93 -3.50
C ASN A 497 2.95 -33.12 -2.96
N LEU A 498 2.72 -31.92 -2.43
CA LEU A 498 3.70 -31.11 -1.72
C LEU A 498 3.18 -30.75 -0.33
N PRO A 499 4.02 -30.60 0.70
CA PRO A 499 3.58 -30.06 1.99
C PRO A 499 2.98 -28.65 1.85
N GLU A 500 2.12 -28.26 2.80
CA GLU A 500 1.50 -26.93 2.87
C GLU A 500 2.54 -25.83 3.15
N ARG A 501 2.35 -24.65 2.55
CA ARG A 501 3.33 -23.57 2.50
C ARG A 501 2.63 -22.21 2.46
N LYS A 502 3.32 -21.17 2.93
CA LYS A 502 2.81 -19.80 2.94
C LYS A 502 2.64 -19.21 1.52
N PRO A 503 1.74 -18.23 1.37
CA PRO A 503 1.55 -17.48 0.14
C PRO A 503 2.75 -16.56 -0.09
N ASN A 504 3.76 -17.02 -0.83
CA ASN A 504 4.95 -16.27 -1.25
C ASN A 504 5.79 -17.12 -2.24
N ASN A 505 6.99 -16.65 -2.59
CA ASN A 505 7.95 -17.43 -3.35
C ASN A 505 8.34 -18.72 -2.60
N VAL A 506 7.92 -19.88 -3.10
CA VAL A 506 8.10 -21.18 -2.40
C VAL A 506 9.34 -21.95 -2.85
N ILE A 507 10.19 -21.41 -3.73
CA ILE A 507 11.24 -22.18 -4.39
C ILE A 507 12.28 -22.75 -3.41
N GLU A 508 12.73 -21.97 -2.43
CA GLU A 508 13.74 -22.38 -1.45
C GLU A 508 13.22 -23.54 -0.61
N ALA A 509 12.00 -23.39 -0.06
CA ALA A 509 11.33 -24.44 0.68
C ALA A 509 11.12 -25.71 -0.17
N ILE A 510 10.87 -25.60 -1.49
CA ILE A 510 10.72 -26.79 -2.35
C ILE A 510 12.07 -27.48 -2.54
N ARG A 511 13.14 -26.72 -2.79
CA ARG A 511 14.50 -27.26 -2.91
C ARG A 511 14.93 -27.99 -1.63
N ASN A 512 14.73 -27.38 -0.48
CA ASN A 512 15.05 -27.99 0.81
C ASN A 512 14.25 -29.26 1.07
N TYR A 513 12.96 -29.26 0.73
CA TYR A 513 12.11 -30.46 0.82
C TYR A 513 12.59 -31.57 -0.13
N ILE A 514 12.90 -31.25 -1.39
CA ILE A 514 13.45 -32.21 -2.37
C ILE A 514 14.75 -32.81 -1.86
N GLN A 515 15.65 -31.96 -1.39
CA GLN A 515 16.94 -32.37 -0.88
C GLN A 515 16.79 -33.31 0.32
N ALA A 516 15.88 -33.00 1.26
CA ALA A 516 15.59 -33.86 2.39
C ALA A 516 15.07 -35.25 1.97
N LEU A 517 14.28 -35.35 0.88
CA LEU A 517 13.84 -36.63 0.32
C LEU A 517 14.98 -37.40 -0.37
N GLU A 518 15.97 -36.72 -0.94
CA GLU A 518 17.11 -37.37 -1.60
C GLU A 518 18.18 -37.86 -0.63
N GLU A 519 18.29 -37.22 0.54
CA GLU A 519 19.31 -37.49 1.56
C GLU A 519 18.90 -38.59 2.56
N ASP A 520 17.68 -39.12 2.49
CA ASP A 520 17.14 -40.06 3.47
C ASP A 520 16.11 -41.02 2.87
N GLU A 521 15.68 -42.00 3.66
CA GLU A 521 14.58 -42.90 3.30
C GLU A 521 13.27 -42.11 3.12
N VAL A 522 12.64 -42.26 1.97
CA VAL A 522 11.35 -41.63 1.63
C VAL A 522 10.20 -42.49 2.17
N ILE A 523 9.31 -41.87 2.93
CA ILE A 523 8.13 -42.52 3.49
C ILE A 523 6.86 -41.72 3.16
N PRO A 524 5.72 -42.38 2.92
CA PRO A 524 4.47 -41.69 2.70
C PRO A 524 4.01 -40.98 3.98
N ASN A 525 3.37 -39.82 3.85
CA ASN A 525 2.76 -39.15 5.00
C ASN A 525 1.67 -40.03 5.64
N ASP A 526 1.89 -40.43 6.89
CA ASP A 526 1.05 -41.34 7.68
C ASP A 526 0.00 -40.61 8.55
N GLN A 527 -0.10 -39.28 8.44
CA GLN A 527 -0.94 -38.48 9.32
C GLN A 527 -1.92 -37.57 8.57
N VAL A 528 -3.21 -37.65 8.92
CA VAL A 528 -4.27 -36.75 8.42
C VAL A 528 -4.67 -35.76 9.52
N LYS A 529 -4.85 -34.49 9.15
CA LYS A 529 -5.33 -33.44 10.06
C LYS A 529 -6.85 -33.34 9.98
N VAL A 530 -7.52 -33.38 11.12
CA VAL A 530 -8.99 -33.25 11.23
C VAL A 530 -9.34 -32.13 12.21
N LEU A 531 -10.16 -31.18 11.80
CA LEU A 531 -10.66 -30.10 12.66
C LEU A 531 -12.14 -30.31 12.96
N LEU A 532 -12.52 -30.18 14.24
CA LEU A 532 -13.92 -30.19 14.65
C LEU A 532 -14.38 -28.78 14.98
N LEU A 533 -15.44 -28.34 14.30
CA LEU A 533 -16.03 -27.02 14.41
C LEU A 533 -17.54 -27.11 14.71
N GLY A 534 -18.11 -26.04 15.25
CA GLY A 534 -19.52 -25.97 15.63
C GLY A 534 -19.73 -25.38 17.02
N ASN A 535 -20.98 -25.01 17.34
CA ASN A 535 -21.32 -24.34 18.60
C ASN A 535 -20.95 -25.15 19.85
N SER A 536 -20.88 -24.46 20.99
CA SER A 536 -20.71 -25.11 22.28
C SER A 536 -21.84 -26.12 22.52
N THR A 537 -21.51 -27.25 23.15
CA THR A 537 -22.47 -28.33 23.52
C THR A 537 -23.06 -29.18 22.38
N THR A 538 -22.68 -28.99 21.12
CA THR A 538 -23.13 -29.83 19.98
C THR A 538 -22.70 -31.31 20.06
N GLY A 539 -21.78 -31.65 20.98
CA GLY A 539 -21.32 -33.03 21.20
C GLY A 539 -20.02 -33.40 20.48
N LYS A 540 -19.19 -32.41 20.10
CA LYS A 540 -17.85 -32.62 19.48
C LYS A 540 -16.98 -33.57 20.29
N SER A 541 -16.75 -33.26 21.55
CA SER A 541 -15.92 -34.07 22.44
C SER A 541 -16.51 -35.48 22.67
N THR A 542 -17.83 -35.60 22.55
CA THR A 542 -18.56 -36.86 22.78
C THR A 542 -18.40 -37.76 21.57
N LEU A 543 -18.51 -37.17 20.37
CA LEU A 543 -18.19 -37.84 19.13
C LEU A 543 -16.75 -38.35 19.13
N ILE A 544 -15.79 -37.52 19.55
CA ILE A 544 -14.38 -37.92 19.57
C ILE A 544 -14.09 -38.99 20.61
N GLU A 545 -14.61 -38.88 21.85
CA GLU A 545 -14.46 -39.92 22.86
C GLU A 545 -15.00 -41.25 22.35
N TYR A 546 -16.17 -41.24 21.72
CA TYR A 546 -16.78 -42.45 21.18
C TYR A 546 -16.00 -43.02 19.99
N LEU A 547 -15.56 -42.20 19.04
CA LEU A 547 -14.73 -42.65 17.90
C LEU A 547 -13.39 -43.25 18.35
N THR A 548 -12.79 -42.70 19.40
CA THR A 548 -11.44 -43.09 19.85
C THR A 548 -11.43 -44.23 20.86
N SER A 549 -12.40 -44.28 21.77
CA SER A 549 -12.41 -45.20 22.91
C SER A 549 -13.65 -46.08 23.01
N GLN A 550 -14.66 -45.88 22.14
CA GLN A 550 -15.97 -46.54 22.22
C GLN A 550 -16.73 -46.29 23.54
N ASN A 551 -16.31 -45.28 24.31
CA ASN A 551 -16.99 -44.85 25.52
C ASN A 551 -17.98 -43.71 25.23
N PHE A 552 -19.03 -43.62 26.03
CA PHE A 552 -19.99 -42.52 26.00
C PHE A 552 -20.23 -42.02 27.42
N THR A 553 -20.07 -40.71 27.59
CA THR A 553 -20.40 -40.03 28.85
C THR A 553 -21.49 -39.01 28.59
N GLU A 554 -22.67 -39.18 29.20
CA GLU A 554 -23.85 -38.34 28.94
C GLU A 554 -23.66 -36.88 29.39
N ALA A 555 -22.87 -36.67 30.44
CA ALA A 555 -22.52 -35.36 30.98
C ALA A 555 -21.05 -35.00 30.67
N GLN A 556 -20.66 -35.04 29.40
CA GLN A 556 -19.33 -34.56 29.03
C GLN A 556 -19.18 -33.05 29.17
N LEU A 557 -18.01 -32.65 29.68
CA LEU A 557 -17.63 -31.26 29.85
C LEU A 557 -17.36 -30.60 28.49
N SER A 558 -17.70 -29.32 28.34
CA SER A 558 -17.32 -28.56 27.15
C SER A 558 -15.80 -28.38 27.06
N THR A 559 -15.23 -28.58 25.87
CA THR A 559 -13.80 -28.33 25.62
C THR A 559 -13.47 -26.86 25.87
N HIS A 560 -12.45 -26.63 26.69
CA HIS A 560 -11.87 -25.32 26.95
C HIS A 560 -10.67 -25.12 26.03
N GLY A 561 -10.71 -24.07 25.18
CA GLY A 561 -9.68 -23.82 24.19
C GLY A 561 -9.61 -24.90 23.11
N ILE A 562 -8.50 -25.64 23.06
CA ILE A 562 -8.20 -26.64 22.03
C ILE A 562 -7.75 -27.94 22.70
N LYS A 563 -8.30 -29.07 22.24
CA LYS A 563 -7.82 -30.40 22.59
C LYS A 563 -7.24 -31.08 21.36
N HIS A 564 -5.98 -31.50 21.44
CA HIS A 564 -5.28 -32.24 20.38
C HIS A 564 -5.20 -33.72 20.75
N ILE A 565 -5.64 -34.61 19.85
CA ILE A 565 -5.68 -36.07 20.05
C ILE A 565 -5.10 -36.76 18.82
N ILE A 566 -4.22 -37.76 19.04
CA ILE A 566 -3.78 -38.67 17.99
C ILE A 566 -4.63 -39.95 18.04
N TRP A 567 -5.42 -40.18 16.99
CA TRP A 567 -6.27 -41.36 16.84
C TRP A 567 -5.68 -42.33 15.80
N LYS A 568 -5.75 -43.64 16.06
CA LYS A 568 -5.39 -44.70 15.11
C LYS A 568 -6.66 -45.47 14.67
N PRO A 569 -7.43 -44.94 13.70
CA PRO A 569 -8.75 -45.48 13.34
C PRO A 569 -8.74 -46.95 12.89
N PHE A 570 -7.65 -47.40 12.26
CA PHE A 570 -7.58 -48.72 11.63
C PHE A 570 -6.89 -49.78 12.49
N ALA A 571 -6.30 -49.41 13.63
CA ALA A 571 -5.52 -50.32 14.47
C ALA A 571 -6.34 -51.53 14.98
N GLN A 572 -7.66 -51.37 15.11
CA GLN A 572 -8.57 -52.39 15.62
C GLN A 572 -9.48 -53.01 14.54
N LEU A 573 -9.34 -52.60 13.27
CA LEU A 573 -10.13 -53.14 12.16
C LEU A 573 -9.51 -54.44 11.64
N LYS A 574 -10.30 -55.52 11.61
CA LYS A 574 -9.84 -56.85 11.19
C LYS A 574 -9.34 -56.86 9.74
N ASP A 575 -10.02 -56.12 8.87
CA ASP A 575 -9.75 -56.09 7.43
C ASP A 575 -8.75 -54.99 7.01
N ALA A 576 -8.13 -54.29 7.97
CA ALA A 576 -7.12 -53.27 7.68
C ALA A 576 -5.76 -53.90 7.36
N THR A 577 -5.11 -53.38 6.32
CA THR A 577 -3.72 -53.69 5.96
C THR A 577 -2.73 -53.21 7.03
N ASP A 578 -1.51 -53.76 7.04
CA ASP A 578 -0.49 -53.34 8.01
C ASP A 578 -0.06 -51.87 7.82
N GLU A 579 -0.11 -51.35 6.59
CA GLU A 579 0.08 -49.93 6.31
C GLU A 579 -1.05 -49.08 6.90
N GLU A 580 -2.31 -49.48 6.71
CA GLU A 580 -3.47 -48.78 7.28
C GLU A 580 -3.44 -48.73 8.81
N ARG A 581 -2.99 -49.81 9.46
CA ARG A 581 -2.89 -49.87 10.94
C ARG A 581 -1.93 -48.84 11.53
N ASN A 582 -0.99 -48.33 10.73
CA ASN A 582 -0.04 -47.30 11.14
C ASN A 582 -0.54 -45.86 10.94
N ILE A 583 -1.68 -45.67 10.24
CA ILE A 583 -2.28 -44.37 9.99
C ILE A 583 -2.64 -43.67 11.31
N LYS A 584 -2.21 -42.41 11.43
CA LYS A 584 -2.53 -41.51 12.53
C LYS A 584 -3.49 -40.42 12.04
N VAL A 585 -4.42 -40.02 12.90
CA VAL A 585 -5.29 -38.88 12.66
C VAL A 585 -5.06 -37.88 13.78
N ALA A 586 -4.55 -36.69 13.43
CA ALA A 586 -4.39 -35.58 14.34
C ALA A 586 -5.69 -34.78 14.40
N ILE A 587 -6.45 -34.99 15.48
CA ILE A 587 -7.76 -34.39 15.71
C ILE A 587 -7.59 -33.13 16.57
N TRP A 588 -8.10 -32.02 16.06
CA TRP A 588 -8.17 -30.73 16.74
C TRP A 588 -9.63 -30.45 17.13
N ASP A 589 -9.96 -30.66 18.41
CA ASP A 589 -11.29 -30.34 18.98
C ASP A 589 -11.27 -28.91 19.53
N PHE A 590 -11.90 -27.99 18.81
CA PHE A 590 -12.03 -26.61 19.22
C PHE A 590 -13.24 -26.41 20.13
N GLY A 591 -13.06 -25.60 21.18
CA GLY A 591 -14.19 -25.08 21.94
C GLY A 591 -15.11 -24.29 21.00
N GLY A 592 -16.41 -24.61 21.00
CA GLY A 592 -17.40 -23.90 20.17
C GLY A 592 -17.78 -22.52 20.71
N GLN A 593 -16.85 -21.84 21.36
CA GLN A 593 -17.04 -20.55 22.02
C GLN A 593 -16.50 -19.46 21.11
N GLU A 594 -17.23 -18.35 20.99
CA GLU A 594 -16.88 -17.30 20.03
C GLU A 594 -15.48 -16.69 20.28
N PHE A 595 -15.04 -16.71 21.53
CA PHE A 595 -13.79 -16.13 22.01
C PHE A 595 -12.54 -16.82 21.44
N TYR A 596 -12.68 -18.01 20.86
CA TYR A 596 -11.57 -18.77 20.29
C TYR A 596 -11.40 -18.56 18.78
N HIS A 597 -12.38 -17.96 18.09
CA HIS A 597 -12.36 -17.80 16.64
C HIS A 597 -11.12 -17.09 16.10
N ALA A 598 -10.61 -16.08 16.83
CA ALA A 598 -9.41 -15.36 16.42
C ALA A 598 -8.15 -16.25 16.40
N THR A 599 -8.11 -17.30 17.21
CA THR A 599 -7.00 -18.26 17.28
C THR A 599 -7.19 -19.48 16.38
N HIS A 600 -8.43 -19.79 15.97
CA HIS A 600 -8.73 -20.94 15.11
C HIS A 600 -8.00 -20.86 13.76
N SER A 601 -7.89 -19.67 13.19
CA SER A 601 -7.25 -19.46 11.88
C SER A 601 -5.80 -19.95 11.83
N LEU A 602 -5.10 -20.01 12.97
CA LEU A 602 -3.71 -20.51 13.06
C LEU A 602 -3.60 -22.01 12.75
N PHE A 603 -4.70 -22.74 12.92
CA PHE A 603 -4.74 -24.18 12.76
C PHE A 603 -5.52 -24.59 11.52
N PHE A 604 -6.13 -23.63 10.82
CA PHE A 604 -6.78 -23.88 9.55
C PHE A 604 -5.72 -24.19 8.50
N SER A 605 -6.09 -25.06 7.56
CA SER A 605 -5.19 -25.64 6.59
C SER A 605 -5.99 -26.10 5.37
N ASN A 606 -5.39 -25.97 4.19
CA ASN A 606 -5.93 -26.44 2.92
C ASN A 606 -5.94 -27.98 2.81
N LYS A 607 -5.23 -28.68 3.70
CA LYS A 607 -5.08 -30.13 3.70
C LYS A 607 -5.80 -30.83 4.85
N ALA A 608 -6.62 -30.10 5.60
CA ALA A 608 -7.39 -30.66 6.70
C ALA A 608 -8.81 -31.09 6.27
N LEU A 609 -9.31 -32.13 6.93
CA LEU A 609 -10.71 -32.53 6.88
C LEU A 609 -11.48 -31.80 7.99
N TYR A 610 -12.54 -31.07 7.63
CA TYR A 610 -13.36 -30.29 8.55
C TYR A 610 -14.65 -31.04 8.88
N LEU A 611 -14.86 -31.34 10.15
CA LEU A 611 -16.09 -31.90 10.69
C LEU A 611 -16.89 -30.76 11.34
N ILE A 612 -17.95 -30.32 10.66
CA ILE A 612 -18.82 -29.25 11.16
C ILE A 612 -20.02 -29.89 11.84
N LEU A 613 -20.08 -29.79 13.17
CA LEU A 613 -21.14 -30.37 14.00
C LEU A 613 -22.15 -29.32 14.43
N PHE A 614 -23.43 -29.61 14.25
CA PHE A 614 -24.53 -28.80 14.76
C PHE A 614 -25.63 -29.67 15.39
N ASP A 615 -26.54 -29.05 16.13
CA ASP A 615 -27.74 -29.68 16.68
C ASP A 615 -28.92 -28.70 16.61
N GLN A 616 -30.15 -29.20 16.67
CA GLN A 616 -31.34 -28.35 16.49
C GLN A 616 -31.46 -27.23 17.54
N LYS A 617 -31.01 -27.46 18.79
CA LYS A 617 -31.17 -26.52 19.90
C LYS A 617 -30.20 -25.33 19.81
N THR A 618 -29.01 -25.56 19.28
CA THR A 618 -27.97 -24.51 19.17
C THR A 618 -27.84 -23.93 17.77
N ASN A 619 -28.51 -24.47 16.76
CA ASN A 619 -28.43 -23.99 15.38
C ASN A 619 -29.29 -22.74 15.11
N PHE A 620 -28.98 -21.63 15.76
CA PHE A 620 -29.59 -20.32 15.53
C PHE A 620 -28.55 -19.21 15.71
N GLN A 621 -28.83 -18.00 15.22
CA GLN A 621 -27.99 -16.83 15.46
C GLN A 621 -28.51 -16.07 16.69
N GLY A 622 -27.70 -15.93 17.74
CA GLY A 622 -28.03 -15.07 18.89
C GLY A 622 -27.37 -15.48 20.20
N ILE A 623 -27.45 -14.61 21.20
CA ILE A 623 -26.88 -14.83 22.54
C ILE A 623 -27.82 -15.66 23.41
N LYS A 624 -27.27 -16.68 24.08
CA LYS A 624 -27.97 -17.48 25.08
C LYS A 624 -27.05 -17.88 26.22
N ASP A 625 -27.57 -17.79 27.44
CA ASP A 625 -26.91 -18.30 28.63
C ASP A 625 -26.64 -19.80 28.50
N THR A 626 -25.35 -20.14 28.58
CA THR A 626 -24.87 -21.48 28.29
C THR A 626 -23.86 -21.90 29.34
N TRP A 627 -24.04 -23.09 29.90
CA TRP A 627 -23.11 -23.68 30.86
C TRP A 627 -21.82 -24.14 30.17
N ILE A 628 -20.71 -23.51 30.51
CA ILE A 628 -19.37 -23.87 30.02
C ILE A 628 -18.33 -23.92 31.14
N TYR A 629 -17.17 -24.52 30.85
CA TYR A 629 -16.02 -24.48 31.73
C TYR A 629 -15.12 -23.30 31.39
N LEU A 630 -14.79 -22.53 32.42
CA LEU A 630 -13.87 -21.39 32.35
C LEU A 630 -12.85 -21.51 33.48
N TYR A 631 -11.72 -20.81 33.31
CA TYR A 631 -10.79 -20.63 34.42
C TYR A 631 -11.34 -19.60 35.41
N GLU A 632 -11.22 -19.88 36.70
CA GLU A 632 -11.38 -18.92 37.79
C GLU A 632 -10.24 -19.20 38.77
N ASN A 633 -9.34 -18.23 38.98
CA ASN A 633 -8.15 -18.41 39.81
C ASN A 633 -7.30 -19.64 39.43
N SER A 634 -7.06 -19.84 38.13
CA SER A 634 -6.29 -20.98 37.58
C SER A 634 -6.90 -22.37 37.80
N GLN A 635 -8.16 -22.45 38.24
CA GLN A 635 -8.92 -23.71 38.32
C GLN A 635 -10.08 -23.69 37.33
N LYS A 636 -10.39 -24.85 36.74
CA LYS A 636 -11.55 -24.98 35.84
C LYS A 636 -12.82 -25.09 36.67
N VAL A 637 -13.75 -24.17 36.45
CA VAL A 637 -15.05 -24.13 37.11
C VAL A 637 -16.16 -24.06 36.06
N GLN A 638 -17.30 -24.66 36.37
CA GLN A 638 -18.48 -24.57 35.51
C GLN A 638 -19.23 -23.27 35.83
N LYS A 639 -19.53 -22.48 34.80
CA LYS A 639 -20.27 -21.23 34.91
C LYS A 639 -21.27 -21.11 33.78
N GLU A 640 -22.39 -20.48 34.07
CA GLU A 640 -23.33 -20.04 33.04
C GLU A 640 -22.89 -18.65 32.56
N VAL A 641 -22.66 -18.52 31.25
CA VAL A 641 -22.28 -17.24 30.64
C VAL A 641 -23.07 -16.99 29.35
N PRO A 642 -23.32 -15.72 29.00
CA PRO A 642 -23.93 -15.39 27.72
C PRO A 642 -22.97 -15.75 26.58
N LEU A 643 -23.36 -16.68 25.71
CA LEU A 643 -22.59 -17.06 24.52
C LEU A 643 -23.39 -16.79 23.26
N GLU A 644 -22.75 -16.20 22.26
CA GLU A 644 -23.29 -16.13 20.90
C GLU A 644 -23.25 -17.53 20.26
N HIS A 645 -24.42 -17.99 19.82
CA HIS A 645 -24.59 -19.18 18.99
C HIS A 645 -24.71 -18.76 17.53
N PHE A 646 -24.23 -19.62 16.64
CA PHE A 646 -24.23 -19.38 15.21
C PHE A 646 -24.97 -20.49 14.46
N HIS A 647 -25.64 -20.14 13.37
CA HIS A 647 -26.17 -21.15 12.45
C HIS A 647 -25.01 -21.95 11.80
N TYR A 648 -25.22 -23.21 11.41
CA TYR A 648 -24.16 -24.04 10.79
C TYR A 648 -23.53 -23.38 9.55
N HIS A 649 -24.29 -22.53 8.86
CA HIS A 649 -23.83 -21.76 7.70
C HIS A 649 -22.65 -20.83 8.05
N TYR A 650 -22.66 -20.20 9.22
CA TYR A 650 -21.54 -19.39 9.70
C TYR A 650 -20.24 -20.20 9.78
N TRP A 651 -20.33 -21.45 10.25
CA TRP A 651 -19.15 -22.32 10.35
C TRP A 651 -18.65 -22.75 8.97
N LEU A 652 -19.55 -22.99 8.02
CA LEU A 652 -19.21 -23.27 6.62
C LEU A 652 -18.51 -22.06 5.98
N ASP A 653 -19.07 -20.86 6.13
CA ASP A 653 -18.49 -19.62 5.62
C ASP A 653 -17.13 -19.32 6.24
N ASN A 654 -16.99 -19.55 7.55
CA ASN A 654 -15.73 -19.35 8.25
C ASN A 654 -14.63 -20.25 7.70
N VAL A 655 -14.93 -21.53 7.41
CA VAL A 655 -13.96 -22.43 6.78
C VAL A 655 -13.62 -21.97 5.37
N LEU A 656 -14.62 -21.60 4.55
CA LEU A 656 -14.38 -21.10 3.18
C LEU A 656 -13.55 -19.82 3.14
N HIS A 657 -13.74 -18.94 4.11
CA HIS A 657 -13.03 -17.66 4.18
C HIS A 657 -11.51 -17.82 4.30
N TYR A 658 -11.03 -18.88 4.96
CA TYR A 658 -9.60 -19.17 5.11
C TYR A 658 -9.10 -20.30 4.21
N ASN A 659 -10.00 -21.04 3.56
CA ASN A 659 -9.67 -22.17 2.70
C ASN A 659 -10.62 -22.20 1.49
N ASN A 660 -10.05 -22.02 0.30
CA ASN A 660 -10.83 -21.93 -0.94
C ASN A 660 -11.40 -23.27 -1.42
N GLN A 661 -10.89 -24.42 -0.94
CA GLN A 661 -11.37 -25.78 -1.30
C GLN A 661 -11.32 -26.76 -0.12
N PRO A 662 -12.12 -26.56 0.93
CA PRO A 662 -12.09 -27.39 2.12
C PRO A 662 -12.77 -28.74 1.89
N ASP A 663 -12.20 -29.79 2.49
CA ASP A 663 -12.84 -31.11 2.59
C ASP A 663 -13.76 -31.10 3.82
N ILE A 664 -15.08 -31.20 3.63
CA ILE A 664 -16.09 -30.95 4.69
C ILE A 664 -17.05 -32.13 4.86
N LEU A 665 -17.25 -32.55 6.11
CA LEU A 665 -18.42 -33.33 6.53
C LEU A 665 -19.30 -32.48 7.47
N LEU A 666 -20.55 -32.26 7.07
CA LEU A 666 -21.57 -31.57 7.84
C LEU A 666 -22.42 -32.60 8.61
N ILE A 667 -22.45 -32.48 9.94
CA ILE A 667 -22.97 -33.50 10.84
C ILE A 667 -24.00 -32.87 11.78
N GLN A 668 -25.26 -33.28 11.68
CA GLN A 668 -26.24 -33.02 12.73
C GLN A 668 -26.12 -34.13 13.78
N ASN A 669 -25.87 -33.75 15.03
CA ASN A 669 -25.85 -34.67 16.16
C ASN A 669 -27.11 -34.54 17.01
N LYS A 670 -27.31 -35.49 17.94
CA LYS A 670 -28.45 -35.58 18.87
C LYS A 670 -29.80 -35.83 18.19
N CYS A 671 -29.79 -36.62 17.11
CA CYS A 671 -31.01 -37.01 16.40
C CYS A 671 -31.89 -38.02 17.17
N ASP A 672 -31.46 -38.47 18.35
CA ASP A 672 -32.27 -39.22 19.33
C ASP A 672 -33.37 -38.36 19.96
N ILE A 673 -33.14 -37.05 20.06
CA ILE A 673 -34.04 -36.08 20.71
C ILE A 673 -34.44 -34.93 19.78
N SER A 674 -33.99 -34.94 18.53
CA SER A 674 -34.29 -33.89 17.54
C SER A 674 -34.47 -34.47 16.14
N GLU A 675 -35.36 -33.87 15.35
CA GLU A 675 -35.56 -34.27 13.96
C GLU A 675 -34.43 -33.77 13.06
N ALA A 676 -34.15 -34.51 11.98
CA ALA A 676 -33.17 -34.12 10.97
C ALA A 676 -33.60 -32.82 10.26
N ILE A 677 -32.71 -31.83 10.24
CA ILE A 677 -32.91 -30.55 9.55
C ILE A 677 -32.47 -30.71 8.10
N GLU A 678 -33.41 -30.56 7.16
CA GLU A 678 -33.07 -30.62 5.74
C GLU A 678 -32.16 -29.45 5.33
N ILE A 679 -30.99 -29.77 4.78
CA ILE A 679 -30.06 -28.77 4.24
C ILE A 679 -30.57 -28.27 2.88
N PRO A 680 -30.76 -26.95 2.68
CA PRO A 680 -31.25 -26.38 1.42
C PRO A 680 -30.37 -26.70 0.22
N THR A 681 -30.97 -26.83 -0.97
CA THR A 681 -30.25 -27.08 -2.24
C THR A 681 -29.26 -25.96 -2.57
N ALA A 682 -29.60 -24.70 -2.27
CA ALA A 682 -28.70 -23.57 -2.46
C ALA A 682 -27.40 -23.73 -1.65
N THR A 683 -27.51 -24.11 -0.37
CA THR A 683 -26.37 -24.43 0.49
C THR A 683 -25.58 -25.61 -0.07
N LYS A 684 -26.25 -26.71 -0.45
CA LYS A 684 -25.58 -27.87 -1.07
C LYS A 684 -24.73 -27.48 -2.27
N ASN A 685 -25.25 -26.63 -3.15
CA ASN A 685 -24.52 -26.17 -4.34
C ASN A 685 -23.36 -25.22 -3.97
N ALA A 686 -23.58 -24.26 -3.07
CA ALA A 686 -22.58 -23.27 -2.68
C ALA A 686 -21.31 -23.91 -2.08
N TYR A 687 -21.47 -24.96 -1.26
CA TYR A 687 -20.35 -25.65 -0.60
C TYR A 687 -20.01 -27.00 -1.23
N SER A 688 -20.54 -27.30 -2.42
CA SER A 688 -20.35 -28.60 -3.11
C SER A 688 -20.71 -29.83 -2.25
N LEU A 689 -21.69 -29.69 -1.35
CA LEU A 689 -22.15 -30.78 -0.48
C LEU A 689 -23.17 -31.65 -1.20
N SER A 690 -23.05 -32.96 -1.02
CA SER A 690 -23.99 -33.93 -1.60
C SER A 690 -24.54 -34.85 -0.52
N SER A 691 -25.86 -35.09 -0.55
CA SER A 691 -26.53 -36.02 0.35
C SER A 691 -25.84 -37.39 0.34
N ASN A 692 -25.70 -38.01 1.52
CA ASN A 692 -25.06 -39.33 1.73
C ASN A 692 -23.55 -39.40 1.44
N LYS A 693 -22.89 -38.30 1.03
CA LYS A 693 -21.41 -38.23 1.01
C LYS A 693 -20.85 -37.22 1.99
N HIS A 694 -21.54 -36.10 2.20
CA HIS A 694 -21.04 -34.98 2.99
C HIS A 694 -21.97 -34.59 4.14
N ILE A 695 -23.22 -35.04 4.14
CA ILE A 695 -24.23 -34.64 5.14
C ILE A 695 -24.70 -35.88 5.90
N PHE A 696 -24.64 -35.83 7.23
CA PHE A 696 -24.98 -36.94 8.12
C PHE A 696 -25.84 -36.48 9.29
N TYR A 697 -26.81 -37.32 9.67
CA TYR A 697 -27.68 -37.14 10.83
C TYR A 697 -27.44 -38.30 11.78
N ILE A 698 -26.89 -38.04 12.96
CA ILE A 698 -26.39 -39.08 13.86
C ILE A 698 -26.87 -38.87 15.30
N SER A 699 -26.85 -39.97 16.07
CA SER A 699 -26.94 -39.96 17.52
C SER A 699 -25.81 -40.79 18.10
N VAL A 700 -24.85 -40.14 18.77
CA VAL A 700 -23.77 -40.86 19.49
C VAL A 700 -24.36 -41.71 20.62
N LYS A 701 -25.44 -41.23 21.26
CA LYS A 701 -26.14 -41.94 22.34
C LYS A 701 -26.77 -43.24 21.84
N ASP A 702 -27.51 -43.18 20.73
CA ASP A 702 -28.14 -44.37 20.15
C ASP A 702 -27.10 -45.34 19.61
N ALA A 703 -26.00 -44.84 19.03
CA ALA A 703 -24.89 -45.67 18.58
C ALA A 703 -24.26 -46.46 19.74
N PHE A 704 -24.04 -45.81 20.88
CA PHE A 704 -23.53 -46.45 22.09
C PHE A 704 -24.51 -47.49 22.66
N HIS A 705 -25.80 -47.16 22.75
CA HIS A 705 -26.84 -48.07 23.23
C HIS A 705 -27.29 -49.12 22.21
N LYS A 706 -26.68 -49.15 21.01
CA LYS A 706 -27.02 -50.03 19.88
C LYS A 706 -28.49 -49.91 19.44
N GLN A 707 -29.06 -48.72 19.58
CA GLN A 707 -30.39 -48.34 19.10
C GLN A 707 -30.34 -47.57 17.77
N ASP A 708 -29.14 -47.24 17.29
CA ASP A 708 -28.91 -46.60 15.99
C ASP A 708 -29.38 -47.48 14.83
N LYS A 709 -30.05 -46.87 13.84
CA LYS A 709 -30.58 -47.57 12.64
C LYS A 709 -29.52 -47.81 11.56
N GLY A 710 -28.25 -47.57 11.85
CA GLY A 710 -27.11 -47.69 10.94
C GLY A 710 -26.55 -46.35 10.48
N ASP A 711 -27.20 -45.23 10.80
CA ASP A 711 -26.81 -43.89 10.36
C ASP A 711 -25.43 -43.48 10.88
N PHE A 712 -25.12 -43.77 12.15
CA PHE A 712 -23.78 -43.53 12.71
C PHE A 712 -22.70 -44.35 11.99
N GLN A 713 -23.01 -45.60 11.64
CA GLN A 713 -22.05 -46.47 10.94
C GLN A 713 -21.80 -46.00 9.51
N VAL A 714 -22.82 -45.49 8.82
CA VAL A 714 -22.68 -44.87 7.48
C VAL A 714 -21.76 -43.65 7.57
N PHE A 715 -21.98 -42.75 8.54
CA PHE A 715 -21.08 -41.63 8.82
C PHE A 715 -19.65 -42.10 9.09
N ARG A 716 -19.47 -43.06 10.00
CA ARG A 716 -18.15 -43.57 10.38
C ARG A 716 -17.40 -44.14 9.18
N ASN A 717 -18.07 -44.93 8.35
CA ASN A 717 -17.48 -45.48 7.13
C ASN A 717 -17.04 -44.37 6.18
N LYS A 718 -17.87 -43.33 6.00
CA LYS A 718 -17.53 -42.20 5.14
C LYS A 718 -16.35 -41.37 5.67
N LEU A 719 -16.27 -41.16 6.98
CA LEU A 719 -15.13 -40.53 7.63
C LEU A 719 -13.84 -41.32 7.36
N LEU A 720 -13.89 -42.65 7.52
CA LEU A 720 -12.74 -43.52 7.23
C LEU A 720 -12.35 -43.50 5.75
N ASP A 721 -13.31 -43.42 4.82
CA ASP A 721 -13.03 -43.26 3.38
C ASP A 721 -12.26 -41.94 3.11
N HIS A 722 -12.68 -40.83 3.72
CA HIS A 722 -12.00 -39.54 3.54
C HIS A 722 -10.58 -39.56 4.12
N ILE A 723 -10.39 -40.22 5.27
CA ILE A 723 -9.06 -40.43 5.86
C ILE A 723 -8.18 -41.26 4.91
N ARG A 724 -8.68 -42.37 4.38
CA ARG A 724 -7.97 -43.22 3.40
C ARG A 724 -7.57 -42.45 2.15
N ASN A 725 -8.48 -41.64 1.63
CA ASN A 725 -8.22 -40.88 0.40
C ASN A 725 -7.16 -39.79 0.59
N ASN A 726 -6.93 -39.32 1.81
CA ASN A 726 -5.99 -38.24 2.12
C ASN A 726 -4.61 -38.72 2.63
N ILE A 727 -4.45 -40.01 2.94
CA ILE A 727 -3.16 -40.59 3.36
C ILE A 727 -2.19 -40.71 2.17
N GLY A 728 -0.88 -40.57 2.39
CA GLY A 728 0.13 -40.83 1.36
C GLY A 728 0.10 -39.90 0.14
N LYS A 729 -0.71 -38.82 0.16
CA LYS A 729 -0.79 -37.84 -0.94
C LYS A 729 0.54 -37.15 -1.23
N PHE A 730 1.40 -37.01 -0.22
CA PHE A 730 2.76 -36.51 -0.33
C PHE A 730 3.72 -37.35 0.51
N GLU A 731 5.00 -37.22 0.21
CA GLU A 731 6.10 -37.97 0.82
C GLU A 731 6.79 -37.13 1.92
N ASN A 732 7.46 -37.78 2.85
CA ASN A 732 8.33 -37.15 3.84
C ASN A 732 9.65 -37.91 3.89
N SER A 733 10.72 -37.23 4.29
CA SER A 733 11.93 -37.92 4.71
C SER A 733 11.70 -38.57 6.06
N LYS A 734 12.30 -39.74 6.28
CA LYS A 734 12.22 -40.47 7.53
C LYS A 734 12.68 -39.62 8.72
N ARG A 735 13.75 -38.84 8.56
CA ARG A 735 14.28 -37.89 9.53
C ARG A 735 13.25 -36.83 9.92
N TRP A 736 12.61 -36.18 8.94
CA TRP A 736 11.61 -35.15 9.23
C TRP A 736 10.40 -35.73 9.94
N GLN A 737 9.98 -36.95 9.55
CA GLN A 737 8.91 -37.67 10.23
C GLN A 737 9.30 -38.09 11.65
N GLU A 738 10.54 -38.52 11.89
CA GLU A 738 11.06 -38.82 13.22
C GLU A 738 11.06 -37.59 14.11
N ILE A 739 11.53 -36.44 13.60
CA ILE A 739 11.47 -35.15 14.30
C ILE A 739 10.00 -34.82 14.64
N LYS A 740 9.10 -34.89 13.67
CA LYS A 740 7.65 -34.65 13.87
C LYS A 740 7.08 -35.56 14.97
N ASN A 741 7.37 -36.86 14.92
CA ASN A 741 6.92 -37.82 15.93
C ASN A 741 7.49 -37.50 17.31
N LYS A 742 8.77 -37.09 17.41
CA LYS A 742 9.42 -36.68 18.67
C LYS A 742 8.83 -35.40 19.24
N VAL A 743 8.54 -34.39 18.40
CA VAL A 743 7.81 -33.18 18.79
C VAL A 743 6.46 -33.54 19.42
N GLN A 744 5.67 -34.39 18.74
CA GLN A 744 4.32 -34.76 19.18
C GLN A 744 4.29 -35.72 20.39
N SER A 745 5.43 -36.29 20.81
CA SER A 745 5.51 -37.25 21.89
C SER A 745 6.47 -36.80 22.99
N GLU A 746 7.76 -37.08 22.84
CA GLU A 746 8.80 -36.85 23.84
C GLU A 746 8.96 -35.37 24.18
N TRP A 747 9.05 -34.49 23.18
CA TRP A 747 9.36 -33.07 23.42
C TRP A 747 8.14 -32.28 23.87
N ALA A 748 6.92 -32.72 23.55
CA ALA A 748 5.68 -32.07 23.98
C ALA A 748 5.58 -31.94 25.52
N ALA A 749 6.22 -32.82 26.28
CA ALA A 749 6.25 -32.78 27.75
C ALA A 749 6.91 -31.50 28.32
N GLU A 750 7.80 -30.86 27.56
CA GLU A 750 8.49 -29.62 27.96
C GLU A 750 7.70 -28.36 27.60
N ASN A 751 6.68 -28.50 26.77
CA ASN A 751 5.82 -27.46 26.21
C ASN A 751 6.51 -26.43 25.29
N VAL A 752 7.70 -25.97 25.64
CA VAL A 752 8.49 -24.99 24.91
C VAL A 752 9.98 -25.33 24.97
N LEU A 753 10.67 -25.17 23.84
CA LEU A 753 12.13 -25.29 23.73
C LEU A 753 12.70 -23.96 23.28
N SER A 754 13.94 -23.65 23.68
CA SER A 754 14.68 -22.60 22.97
C SER A 754 14.99 -23.06 21.54
N PHE A 755 15.12 -22.12 20.60
CA PHE A 755 15.43 -22.44 19.21
C PHE A 755 16.74 -23.23 19.10
N ASP A 756 17.78 -22.86 19.86
CA ASP A 756 19.04 -23.60 19.92
C ASP A 756 18.86 -25.05 20.42
N GLN A 757 18.05 -25.25 21.47
CA GLN A 757 17.75 -26.60 21.96
C GLN A 757 16.97 -27.42 20.93
N TYR A 758 16.04 -26.80 20.22
CA TYR A 758 15.30 -27.42 19.13
C TYR A 758 16.25 -27.83 17.99
N VAL A 759 17.13 -26.92 17.55
CA VAL A 759 18.16 -27.17 16.52
C VAL A 759 19.04 -28.35 16.93
N ILE A 760 19.60 -28.33 18.14
CA ILE A 760 20.47 -29.40 18.65
C ILE A 760 19.77 -30.75 18.64
N ARG A 761 18.49 -30.80 19.03
CA ARG A 761 17.70 -32.05 19.02
C ARG A 761 17.43 -32.55 17.61
N CYS A 762 17.07 -31.66 16.69
CA CYS A 762 16.86 -31.98 15.28
C CYS A 762 18.16 -32.45 14.59
N GLN A 763 19.31 -31.87 14.94
CA GLN A 763 20.63 -32.30 14.48
C GLN A 763 21.08 -33.63 15.11
N GLY A 764 20.64 -33.91 16.35
CA GLY A 764 20.88 -35.18 17.02
C GLY A 764 20.21 -36.38 16.34
N ILE A 765 19.18 -36.14 15.52
CA ILE A 765 18.52 -37.15 14.69
C ILE A 765 19.27 -37.21 13.35
N LYS A 766 20.18 -38.19 13.22
CA LYS A 766 21.01 -38.36 12.02
C LYS A 766 20.22 -39.01 10.88
N PRO A 767 20.43 -38.58 9.61
CA PRO A 767 19.92 -39.33 8.45
C PRO A 767 20.56 -40.72 8.40
N ASN A 768 19.84 -41.72 7.91
CA ASN A 768 20.30 -43.12 7.91
C ASN A 768 21.44 -43.41 6.90
N ILE A 769 21.97 -42.40 6.20
CA ILE A 769 22.95 -42.56 5.14
C ILE A 769 24.33 -42.06 5.61
N HIS A 770 25.32 -42.95 5.59
CA HIS A 770 26.72 -42.61 5.82
C HIS A 770 27.26 -41.75 4.67
N ASP A 771 27.93 -40.64 5.02
CA ASP A 771 28.81 -39.84 4.16
C ASP A 771 28.20 -39.17 2.91
N LYS A 772 27.66 -37.94 3.07
CA LYS A 772 27.87 -36.84 2.11
C LYS A 772 27.91 -35.49 2.86
N LYS A 773 28.81 -34.59 2.44
CA LYS A 773 28.96 -33.21 2.94
C LYS A 773 27.59 -32.54 3.05
N THR A 774 27.26 -31.98 4.20
CA THR A 774 25.97 -31.32 4.44
C THR A 774 25.96 -29.90 3.84
N PRO A 775 25.07 -29.61 2.87
CA PRO A 775 24.65 -28.25 2.55
C PRO A 775 23.86 -27.66 3.73
N ASP A 776 23.55 -26.37 3.67
CA ASP A 776 23.01 -25.53 4.76
C ASP A 776 21.90 -26.19 5.62
N GLU A 777 22.31 -26.92 6.68
CA GLU A 777 21.41 -27.63 7.59
C GLU A 777 20.38 -26.69 8.23
N GLN A 778 20.72 -25.40 8.34
CA GLN A 778 19.84 -24.39 8.91
C GLN A 778 18.65 -24.09 7.99
N SER A 779 18.86 -23.88 6.69
CA SER A 779 17.79 -23.61 5.73
C SER A 779 16.79 -24.79 5.61
N GLN A 780 17.29 -26.03 5.66
CA GLN A 780 16.43 -27.21 5.75
C GLN A 780 15.61 -27.24 7.05
N LEU A 781 16.22 -26.90 8.18
CA LEU A 781 15.55 -26.87 9.47
C LEU A 781 14.50 -25.76 9.53
N ASP A 782 14.78 -24.59 8.97
CA ASP A 782 13.83 -23.48 8.88
C ASP A 782 12.61 -23.90 8.06
N THR A 783 12.83 -24.55 6.91
CA THR A 783 11.76 -25.13 6.07
C THR A 783 10.92 -26.16 6.83
N LEU A 784 11.57 -27.08 7.56
CA LEU A 784 10.87 -28.06 8.39
C LEU A 784 10.07 -27.38 9.50
N THR A 785 10.64 -26.38 10.16
CA THR A 785 10.00 -25.65 11.27
C THR A 785 8.75 -24.94 10.77
N GLU A 786 8.84 -24.26 9.62
CA GLU A 786 7.69 -23.62 8.97
C GLU A 786 6.62 -24.66 8.59
N MET A 787 7.00 -25.78 7.99
CA MET A 787 6.04 -26.84 7.67
C MET A 787 5.33 -27.42 8.90
N LEU A 788 6.05 -27.62 10.00
CA LEU A 788 5.46 -28.10 11.25
C LEU A 788 4.59 -27.03 11.92
N HIS A 789 4.94 -25.75 11.75
CA HIS A 789 4.13 -24.60 12.17
C HIS A 789 2.78 -24.58 11.46
N GLU A 790 2.75 -24.65 10.13
CA GLU A 790 1.52 -24.66 9.32
C GLU A 790 0.65 -25.89 9.62
N GLN A 791 1.27 -27.04 9.89
CA GLN A 791 0.53 -28.24 10.32
C GLN A 791 -0.06 -28.09 11.73
N GLY A 792 0.39 -27.09 12.51
CA GLY A 792 0.03 -26.91 13.92
C GLY A 792 0.69 -27.93 14.83
N VAL A 793 1.75 -28.61 14.39
CA VAL A 793 2.49 -29.59 15.20
C VAL A 793 3.28 -28.89 16.30
N LEU A 794 3.89 -27.76 15.96
CA LEU A 794 4.53 -26.81 16.87
C LEU A 794 4.13 -25.40 16.46
N LEU A 795 4.45 -24.38 17.27
CA LEU A 795 4.33 -22.98 16.86
C LEU A 795 5.67 -22.27 17.08
N HIS A 796 6.09 -21.44 16.12
CA HIS A 796 7.30 -20.63 16.20
C HIS A 796 7.03 -19.26 15.58
N PHE A 797 7.49 -18.20 16.23
CA PHE A 797 7.21 -16.82 15.81
C PHE A 797 8.51 -16.03 15.64
N PRO A 798 9.27 -16.28 14.55
CA PRO A 798 10.60 -15.70 14.35
C PRO A 798 10.59 -14.17 14.26
N ASP A 799 9.47 -13.59 13.80
CA ASP A 799 9.33 -12.14 13.59
C ASP A 799 9.05 -11.34 14.87
N ILE A 800 8.87 -12.00 16.01
CA ILE A 800 8.50 -11.37 17.28
C ILE A 800 9.70 -11.42 18.22
N SER A 801 10.27 -10.27 18.55
CA SER A 801 11.53 -10.18 19.29
C SER A 801 11.54 -10.94 20.63
N GLU A 802 10.41 -10.95 21.33
CA GLU A 802 10.21 -11.61 22.62
C GLU A 802 10.02 -13.13 22.49
N LEU A 803 9.59 -13.63 21.32
CA LEU A 803 9.21 -15.02 21.09
C LEU A 803 10.10 -15.74 20.07
N LYS A 804 10.97 -15.03 19.34
CA LYS A 804 11.78 -15.57 18.24
C LYS A 804 12.65 -16.77 18.64
N ASN A 805 13.05 -16.81 19.91
CA ASN A 805 13.87 -17.87 20.47
C ASN A 805 13.05 -19.03 21.04
N ASP A 806 11.72 -18.99 21.02
CA ASP A 806 10.85 -20.00 21.62
C ASP A 806 10.14 -20.84 20.56
N VAL A 807 10.37 -22.15 20.58
CA VAL A 807 9.65 -23.13 19.78
C VAL A 807 8.63 -23.85 20.66
N TYR A 808 7.36 -23.55 20.47
CA TYR A 808 6.25 -24.11 21.24
C TYR A 808 5.87 -25.48 20.71
N VAL A 809 6.54 -26.52 21.23
CA VAL A 809 6.34 -27.94 20.87
C VAL A 809 5.03 -28.53 21.42
N ASN A 810 4.29 -27.78 22.25
CA ASN A 810 2.94 -28.12 22.67
C ASN A 810 1.96 -26.94 22.43
N PRO A 811 1.37 -26.82 21.23
CA PRO A 811 0.44 -25.74 20.89
C PRO A 811 -0.81 -25.71 21.78
N ALA A 812 -1.31 -26.87 22.23
CA ALA A 812 -2.46 -26.94 23.13
C ALA A 812 -2.15 -26.28 24.48
N TRP A 813 -0.96 -26.54 25.04
CA TRP A 813 -0.49 -25.84 26.24
C TRP A 813 -0.39 -24.33 26.03
N LEU A 814 0.13 -23.87 24.89
CA LEU A 814 0.24 -22.44 24.59
C LEU A 814 -1.14 -21.76 24.60
N THR A 815 -2.12 -22.37 23.93
CA THR A 815 -3.49 -21.86 23.93
C THR A 815 -4.13 -21.88 25.32
N ASP A 816 -3.88 -22.92 26.12
CA ASP A 816 -4.33 -23.00 27.52
C ASP A 816 -3.73 -21.87 28.37
N CYS A 817 -2.46 -21.50 28.14
CA CYS A 817 -1.83 -20.37 28.81
C CYS A 817 -2.50 -19.03 28.48
N ILE A 818 -2.89 -18.82 27.22
CA ILE A 818 -3.66 -17.65 26.78
C ILE A 818 -5.01 -17.60 27.49
N TYR A 819 -5.72 -18.73 27.57
CA TYR A 819 -7.05 -18.78 28.17
C TYR A 819 -7.06 -18.75 29.69
N LYS A 820 -5.95 -19.12 30.35
CA LYS A 820 -5.74 -18.83 31.77
C LYS A 820 -5.68 -17.32 32.05
N VAL A 821 -5.21 -16.50 31.09
CA VAL A 821 -5.27 -15.03 31.19
C VAL A 821 -6.67 -14.53 30.94
N LEU A 822 -7.33 -15.04 29.91
CA LEU A 822 -8.70 -14.69 29.52
C LEU A 822 -9.75 -15.45 30.35
N ASP A 823 -9.61 -15.40 31.67
CA ASP A 823 -10.41 -16.16 32.62
C ASP A 823 -11.77 -15.51 32.94
N TYR A 824 -12.59 -16.17 33.77
CA TYR A 824 -13.92 -15.70 34.15
C TYR A 824 -13.88 -14.33 34.88
N SER A 825 -12.79 -14.01 35.58
CA SER A 825 -12.65 -12.70 36.23
C SER A 825 -12.55 -11.57 35.21
N VAL A 826 -11.89 -11.82 34.07
CA VAL A 826 -11.80 -10.87 32.96
C VAL A 826 -13.18 -10.66 32.31
N ILE A 827 -13.95 -11.74 32.13
CA ILE A 827 -15.33 -11.67 31.61
C ILE A 827 -16.21 -10.82 32.53
N LYS A 828 -16.19 -11.10 33.84
CA LYS A 828 -16.97 -10.35 34.84
C LYS A 828 -16.59 -8.86 34.86
N ASN A 829 -15.32 -8.56 34.59
CA ASN A 829 -14.81 -7.19 34.50
C ASN A 829 -14.96 -6.56 33.10
N LYS A 830 -15.91 -7.04 32.27
CA LYS A 830 -16.19 -6.52 30.92
C LYS A 830 -14.92 -6.46 30.04
N GLY A 831 -14.09 -7.49 30.12
CA GLY A 831 -12.84 -7.60 29.34
C GLY A 831 -11.61 -6.92 29.94
N ARG A 832 -11.73 -6.24 31.09
CA ARG A 832 -10.63 -5.46 31.69
C ARG A 832 -9.82 -6.24 32.72
N PHE A 833 -8.49 -6.12 32.63
CA PHE A 833 -7.54 -6.65 33.60
C PHE A 833 -6.25 -5.82 33.60
N ASP A 834 -5.26 -6.14 34.44
CA ASP A 834 -4.01 -5.38 34.54
C ASP A 834 -2.76 -6.28 34.47
N PHE A 835 -1.58 -5.67 34.51
CA PHE A 835 -0.31 -6.41 34.47
C PHE A 835 -0.15 -7.38 35.67
N SER A 836 -0.74 -7.06 36.83
CA SER A 836 -0.65 -7.91 38.02
C SER A 836 -1.42 -9.22 37.83
N HIS A 837 -2.54 -9.20 37.11
CA HIS A 837 -3.30 -10.40 36.72
C HIS A 837 -2.44 -11.34 35.86
N ILE A 838 -1.83 -10.82 34.78
CA ILE A 838 -0.95 -11.62 33.91
C ILE A 838 0.25 -12.15 34.70
N LYS A 839 0.85 -11.31 35.55
CA LYS A 839 2.00 -11.69 36.38
C LYS A 839 1.65 -12.85 37.32
N LYS A 840 0.50 -12.79 38.00
CA LYS A 840 0.02 -13.86 38.89
C LYS A 840 -0.15 -15.18 38.14
N ILE A 841 -0.67 -15.14 36.92
CA ILE A 841 -0.87 -16.33 36.10
C ILE A 841 0.47 -16.87 35.59
N ALA A 842 1.30 -16.00 35.02
CA ALA A 842 2.62 -16.38 34.49
C ALA A 842 3.52 -17.00 35.57
N GLN A 843 3.46 -16.53 36.82
CA GLN A 843 4.22 -17.09 37.94
C GLN A 843 3.88 -18.55 38.23
N ASN A 844 2.68 -19.01 37.85
CA ASN A 844 2.22 -20.38 38.06
C ASN A 844 2.39 -21.26 36.81
N ILE A 845 3.03 -20.76 35.76
CA ILE A 845 3.23 -21.48 34.50
C ILE A 845 4.73 -21.55 34.20
N VAL A 846 5.28 -22.76 34.27
CA VAL A 846 6.70 -23.02 33.92
C VAL A 846 6.90 -22.85 32.42
N GLY A 847 7.98 -22.18 32.01
CA GLY A 847 8.38 -22.03 30.61
C GLY A 847 7.88 -20.75 29.92
N ILE A 848 6.99 -19.98 30.55
CA ILE A 848 6.51 -18.71 30.01
C ILE A 848 6.55 -17.61 31.07
N ASN A 849 6.95 -16.41 30.68
CA ASN A 849 6.96 -15.26 31.56
C ASN A 849 5.88 -14.25 31.15
N THR A 850 5.70 -13.22 31.97
CA THR A 850 4.67 -12.19 31.76
C THR A 850 4.83 -11.46 30.43
N HIS A 851 6.05 -11.14 30.02
CA HIS A 851 6.31 -10.44 28.76
C HIS A 851 5.99 -11.31 27.54
N LYS A 852 6.34 -12.60 27.57
CA LYS A 852 6.02 -13.56 26.51
C LYS A 852 4.51 -13.77 26.36
N LEU A 853 3.79 -13.95 27.47
CA LEU A 853 2.32 -14.03 27.47
C LEU A 853 1.67 -12.76 26.91
N LEU A 854 2.18 -11.60 27.31
CA LEU A 854 1.69 -10.33 26.79
C LEU A 854 1.96 -10.18 25.28
N ALA A 855 3.15 -10.58 24.82
CA ALA A 855 3.52 -10.56 23.41
C ALA A 855 2.61 -11.48 22.58
N LEU A 856 2.29 -12.69 23.07
CA LEU A 856 1.36 -13.61 22.42
C LEU A 856 -0.05 -13.02 22.31
N LEU A 857 -0.59 -12.47 23.41
CA LEU A 857 -1.93 -11.86 23.42
C LEU A 857 -2.01 -10.68 22.43
N LYS A 858 -0.95 -9.85 22.36
CA LYS A 858 -0.84 -8.73 21.41
C LYS A 858 -0.60 -9.21 19.97
N HIS A 859 0.14 -10.30 19.77
CA HIS A 859 0.40 -10.87 18.45
C HIS A 859 -0.88 -11.43 17.84
N PHE A 860 -1.62 -12.22 18.61
CA PHE A 860 -2.93 -12.77 18.21
C PHE A 860 -4.06 -11.74 18.17
N LYS A 861 -3.75 -10.46 18.44
CA LYS A 861 -4.71 -9.35 18.43
C LYS A 861 -5.92 -9.64 19.32
N LEU A 862 -5.67 -10.27 20.47
CA LEU A 862 -6.69 -10.60 21.46
C LEU A 862 -6.92 -9.48 22.46
N ILE A 863 -5.94 -8.58 22.63
CA ILE A 863 -5.99 -7.51 23.61
C ILE A 863 -5.43 -6.19 23.06
N PHE A 864 -5.85 -5.09 23.65
CA PHE A 864 -5.18 -3.80 23.57
C PHE A 864 -4.91 -3.23 24.95
N GLU A 865 -3.98 -2.29 25.03
CA GLU A 865 -3.56 -1.65 26.27
C GLU A 865 -4.34 -0.34 26.47
N ILE A 866 -4.53 0.09 27.72
CA ILE A 866 -5.03 1.43 28.06
C ILE A 866 -4.31 1.95 29.32
N GLN A 867 -4.17 3.27 29.44
CA GLN A 867 -3.67 3.90 30.68
C GLN A 867 -4.78 4.64 31.40
N ARG A 868 -4.97 4.37 32.70
CA ARG A 868 -5.88 5.11 33.58
C ARG A 868 -5.21 5.43 34.90
N PHE A 869 -5.21 6.70 35.29
CA PHE A 869 -4.62 7.19 36.55
C PHE A 869 -3.15 6.75 36.75
N GLY A 870 -2.35 6.76 35.68
CA GLY A 870 -0.95 6.32 35.70
C GLY A 870 -0.74 4.81 35.85
N LYS A 871 -1.82 4.00 35.81
CA LYS A 871 -1.76 2.53 35.81
C LYS A 871 -2.14 1.97 34.45
N GLN A 872 -1.40 0.94 34.03
CA GLN A 872 -1.60 0.21 32.80
C GLN A 872 -2.66 -0.89 32.99
N PHE A 873 -3.67 -0.89 32.11
CA PHE A 873 -4.68 -1.94 32.03
C PHE A 873 -4.69 -2.52 30.60
N PHE A 874 -5.28 -3.69 30.47
CA PHE A 874 -5.48 -4.38 29.20
C PHE A 874 -6.96 -4.66 29.04
N ILE A 875 -7.42 -4.61 27.79
CA ILE A 875 -8.81 -4.84 27.39
C ILE A 875 -8.81 -5.95 26.34
N THR A 876 -9.68 -6.93 26.53
CA THR A 876 -9.96 -7.98 25.54
C THR A 876 -11.25 -7.64 24.79
N PRO A 877 -11.19 -7.23 23.50
CA PRO A 877 -12.37 -6.79 22.74
C PRO A 877 -13.53 -7.79 22.73
N GLN A 878 -13.21 -9.08 22.74
CA GLN A 878 -14.20 -10.15 22.68
C GLN A 878 -15.17 -10.19 23.89
N TYR A 879 -14.77 -9.62 25.04
CA TYR A 879 -15.58 -9.59 26.27
C TYR A 879 -16.20 -8.22 26.53
N LEU A 880 -16.15 -7.32 25.55
CA LEU A 880 -16.83 -6.04 25.62
C LEU A 880 -18.35 -6.25 25.52
N PRO A 881 -19.14 -5.40 26.20
CA PRO A 881 -20.59 -5.41 26.05
C PRO A 881 -20.99 -5.03 24.61
N GLU A 882 -22.17 -5.45 24.16
CA GLU A 882 -22.68 -5.09 22.82
C GLU A 882 -23.08 -3.62 22.69
N LYS A 883 -23.39 -2.97 23.81
CA LYS A 883 -23.83 -1.58 23.90
C LYS A 883 -23.03 -0.85 24.96
N PHE A 884 -22.94 0.47 24.83
CA PHE A 884 -22.44 1.32 25.90
C PHE A 884 -23.42 1.35 27.07
N ASP A 885 -22.90 1.56 28.29
CA ASP A 885 -23.73 1.90 29.44
C ASP A 885 -24.43 3.25 29.17
N GLU A 886 -25.67 3.45 29.65
CA GLU A 886 -26.50 4.62 29.27
C GLU A 886 -25.80 5.97 29.49
N GLU A 887 -25.07 6.14 30.60
CA GLU A 887 -24.31 7.36 30.89
C GLU A 887 -23.17 7.59 29.89
N ILE A 888 -22.48 6.51 29.48
CA ILE A 888 -21.41 6.57 28.48
C ILE A 888 -22.00 6.84 27.10
N GLN A 889 -23.12 6.21 26.78
CA GLN A 889 -23.85 6.46 25.54
C GLN A 889 -24.25 7.93 25.46
N LEU A 890 -24.84 8.49 26.51
CA LEU A 890 -25.20 9.90 26.57
C LEU A 890 -23.98 10.81 26.40
N ALA A 891 -22.85 10.47 27.04
CA ALA A 891 -21.60 11.23 26.89
C ALA A 891 -21.07 11.15 25.45
N ILE A 892 -21.11 9.96 24.82
CA ILE A 892 -20.70 9.75 23.43
C ILE A 892 -21.64 10.51 22.50
N ASP A 893 -22.95 10.46 22.71
CA ASP A 893 -23.95 11.13 21.88
C ASP A 893 -23.76 12.64 21.98
N THR A 894 -23.58 13.17 23.18
CA THR A 894 -23.21 14.59 23.40
C THR A 894 -21.89 14.94 22.71
N PHE A 895 -20.91 14.04 22.75
CA PHE A 895 -19.59 14.23 22.13
C PHE A 895 -19.64 14.15 20.59
N LYS A 896 -20.50 13.28 20.04
CA LYS A 896 -20.76 13.16 18.60
C LYS A 896 -21.58 14.34 18.08
N ASP A 897 -22.56 14.82 18.85
CA ASP A 897 -23.38 15.98 18.48
C ASP A 897 -22.54 17.26 18.39
N THR A 898 -21.54 17.39 19.28
CA THR A 898 -20.59 18.51 19.26
C THR A 898 -19.58 18.42 18.13
N SER A 899 -19.07 17.22 17.81
CA SER A 899 -18.03 17.01 16.77
C SER A 899 -18.57 16.77 15.35
N LYS A 900 -19.85 16.40 15.22
CA LYS A 900 -20.57 16.11 13.97
C LYS A 900 -19.80 15.20 12.99
N PRO A 901 -19.37 13.99 13.40
CA PRO A 901 -18.69 13.05 12.52
C PRO A 901 -19.61 12.65 11.36
N LYS A 902 -19.05 12.52 10.16
CA LYS A 902 -19.79 12.14 8.94
C LYS A 902 -19.23 10.84 8.36
N PRO A 903 -20.06 10.00 7.72
CA PRO A 903 -19.56 8.83 7.00
C PRO A 903 -18.47 9.21 6.00
N CYS A 904 -17.33 8.54 6.08
CA CYS A 904 -16.25 8.65 5.10
C CYS A 904 -16.30 7.48 4.12
N PHE A 905 -16.42 6.26 4.62
CA PHE A 905 -16.68 5.08 3.80
C PHE A 905 -17.35 3.96 4.58
N VAL A 906 -17.91 3.02 3.83
CA VAL A 906 -18.51 1.78 4.29
C VAL A 906 -17.90 0.63 3.49
N LEU A 907 -17.31 -0.33 4.19
CA LEU A 907 -16.92 -1.61 3.61
C LEU A 907 -18.08 -2.60 3.77
N SER A 908 -18.50 -3.18 2.66
CA SER A 908 -19.49 -4.25 2.61
C SER A 908 -18.81 -5.57 2.32
N TYR A 909 -19.21 -6.59 3.08
CA TYR A 909 -18.77 -7.97 2.97
C TYR A 909 -19.97 -8.78 2.46
N PRO A 910 -20.20 -8.86 1.14
CA PRO A 910 -21.42 -9.42 0.58
C PRO A 910 -21.61 -10.89 0.95
N ASP A 911 -20.50 -11.63 1.01
CA ASP A 911 -20.50 -13.05 1.27
C ASP A 911 -20.44 -13.35 2.77
N PHE A 912 -19.40 -12.89 3.47
CA PHE A 912 -19.19 -13.21 4.88
C PHE A 912 -18.33 -12.16 5.59
N LEU A 913 -18.76 -11.74 6.78
CA LEU A 913 -17.95 -10.90 7.69
C LEU A 913 -17.60 -11.72 8.94
N PRO A 914 -16.36 -12.24 9.05
CA PRO A 914 -15.94 -12.97 10.23
C PRO A 914 -15.99 -12.10 11.49
N VAL A 915 -16.43 -12.68 12.62
CA VAL A 915 -16.46 -11.98 13.92
C VAL A 915 -15.09 -11.41 14.28
N SER A 916 -14.03 -12.13 13.94
CA SER A 916 -12.65 -11.76 14.26
C SER A 916 -12.17 -10.48 13.58
N VAL A 917 -12.74 -10.06 12.43
CA VAL A 917 -12.26 -8.90 11.67
C VAL A 917 -12.36 -7.63 12.50
N PHE A 918 -13.56 -7.31 13.00
CA PHE A 918 -13.76 -6.10 13.80
C PHE A 918 -13.11 -6.20 15.19
N LEU A 919 -13.05 -7.39 15.80
CA LEU A 919 -12.35 -7.58 17.08
C LEU A 919 -10.84 -7.33 16.97
N LYS A 920 -10.21 -7.77 15.87
CA LYS A 920 -8.81 -7.46 15.56
C LYS A 920 -8.62 -5.96 15.34
N PHE A 921 -9.56 -5.30 14.66
CA PHE A 921 -9.54 -3.84 14.48
C PHE A 921 -9.58 -3.11 15.83
N LEU A 922 -10.48 -3.52 16.74
CA LEU A 922 -10.52 -3.02 18.13
C LEU A 922 -9.20 -3.23 18.87
N ALA A 923 -8.57 -4.40 18.72
CA ALA A 923 -7.29 -4.69 19.36
C ALA A 923 -6.12 -3.85 18.82
N ILE A 924 -6.18 -3.43 17.55
CA ILE A 924 -5.15 -2.59 16.93
C ILE A 924 -5.34 -1.12 17.31
N TYR A 925 -6.58 -0.62 17.28
CA TYR A 925 -6.88 0.82 17.43
C TYR A 925 -7.34 1.24 18.83
N GLY A 926 -7.72 0.30 19.70
CA GLY A 926 -8.31 0.61 21.00
C GLY A 926 -7.41 1.37 22.00
N ASN A 927 -6.08 1.41 21.78
CA ASN A 927 -5.11 2.05 22.69
C ASN A 927 -4.72 3.49 22.30
N LEU A 928 -5.21 4.02 21.18
CA LEU A 928 -4.44 5.09 20.53
C LEU A 928 -4.51 6.48 21.20
N HIS A 929 -5.50 6.80 22.06
CA HIS A 929 -5.73 8.20 22.48
C HIS A 929 -6.29 8.46 23.89
N LYS A 930 -6.19 9.70 24.40
CA LYS A 930 -6.59 10.09 25.77
C LYS A 930 -8.11 10.01 26.03
N GLN A 931 -8.94 10.16 25.00
CA GLN A 931 -10.40 9.99 25.07
C GLN A 931 -10.81 8.98 24.01
N HIS A 932 -11.31 7.83 24.47
CA HIS A 932 -11.73 6.73 23.62
C HIS A 932 -12.82 5.93 24.33
N TRP A 933 -13.78 5.44 23.56
CA TRP A 933 -14.86 4.59 24.01
C TRP A 933 -14.99 3.42 23.06
N TYR A 934 -15.23 2.24 23.61
CA TYR A 934 -15.33 1.01 22.84
C TYR A 934 -16.43 0.12 23.41
N ASN A 935 -17.12 -0.59 22.53
CA ASN A 935 -17.96 -1.73 22.84
C ASN A 935 -17.66 -2.83 21.80
N LYS A 936 -18.38 -3.95 21.80
CA LYS A 936 -18.11 -5.09 20.88
C LYS A 936 -18.27 -4.73 19.39
N ASN A 937 -19.09 -3.72 19.07
CA ASN A 937 -19.52 -3.36 17.72
C ASN A 937 -19.14 -1.92 17.31
N GLU A 938 -18.60 -1.12 18.22
CA GLU A 938 -18.31 0.30 17.97
C GLU A 938 -17.04 0.76 18.69
N LEU A 939 -16.22 1.55 17.99
CA LEU A 939 -15.04 2.22 18.51
C LEU A 939 -15.13 3.72 18.21
N VAL A 940 -15.03 4.55 19.25
CA VAL A 940 -15.00 6.00 19.17
C VAL A 940 -13.69 6.49 19.76
N PHE A 941 -12.91 7.26 19.01
CA PHE A 941 -11.63 7.79 19.49
C PHE A 941 -11.26 9.10 18.79
N ILE A 942 -10.30 9.83 19.36
CA ILE A 942 -9.85 11.11 18.80
C ILE A 942 -8.42 10.96 18.27
N LYS A 943 -8.20 11.14 16.97
CA LYS A 943 -6.86 11.15 16.37
C LYS A 943 -6.68 12.41 15.52
N ASP A 944 -5.53 13.07 15.64
CA ASP A 944 -5.20 14.33 14.95
C ASP A 944 -6.34 15.38 15.09
N ASP A 945 -6.84 15.53 16.32
CA ASP A 945 -7.98 16.38 16.69
C ASP A 945 -9.31 16.05 15.97
N GLN A 946 -9.40 14.90 15.31
CA GLN A 946 -10.63 14.39 14.69
C GLN A 946 -11.24 13.25 15.48
N VAL A 947 -12.55 13.30 15.66
CA VAL A 947 -13.35 12.21 16.22
C VAL A 947 -13.61 11.18 15.13
N ILE A 948 -13.18 9.95 15.38
CA ILE A 948 -13.37 8.81 14.49
C ILE A 948 -14.34 7.85 15.16
N VAL A 949 -15.33 7.40 14.39
CA VAL A 949 -16.33 6.42 14.82
C VAL A 949 -16.32 5.26 13.83
N ALA A 950 -15.84 4.11 14.28
CA ALA A 950 -15.91 2.86 13.54
C ALA A 950 -17.07 2.02 14.07
N LYS A 951 -17.99 1.60 13.20
CA LYS A 951 -19.14 0.76 13.56
C LYS A 951 -19.16 -0.50 12.72
N CYS A 952 -19.37 -1.64 13.36
CA CYS A 952 -19.59 -2.92 12.71
C CYS A 952 -21.06 -3.32 12.85
N THR A 953 -21.74 -3.47 11.71
CA THR A 953 -23.10 -4.01 11.65
C THR A 953 -23.06 -5.40 11.04
N ARG A 954 -23.47 -6.40 11.84
CA ARG A 954 -23.58 -7.79 11.40
C ARG A 954 -24.96 -8.33 11.76
N ASN A 955 -25.83 -8.45 10.76
CA ASN A 955 -27.10 -9.15 10.85
C ASN A 955 -27.36 -9.92 9.53
N GLN A 956 -28.55 -10.48 9.35
CA GLN A 956 -28.87 -11.30 8.18
C GLN A 956 -28.82 -10.50 6.85
N ASP A 957 -29.13 -9.20 6.90
CA ASP A 957 -29.27 -8.35 5.71
C ASP A 957 -28.03 -7.45 5.48
N ILE A 958 -27.30 -7.12 6.54
CA ILE A 958 -26.22 -6.13 6.54
C ILE A 958 -24.97 -6.73 7.19
N ARG A 959 -23.88 -6.76 6.42
CA ARG A 959 -22.53 -7.20 6.83
C ARG A 959 -21.54 -6.09 6.44
N GLN A 960 -21.45 -5.07 7.28
CA GLN A 960 -20.74 -3.84 6.94
C GLN A 960 -19.91 -3.30 8.11
N ILE A 961 -18.78 -2.68 7.77
CA ILE A 961 -18.00 -1.84 8.67
C ILE A 961 -17.99 -0.43 8.11
N SER A 962 -18.51 0.54 8.88
CA SER A 962 -18.54 1.95 8.49
C SER A 962 -17.55 2.76 9.32
N ILE A 963 -16.85 3.68 8.66
CA ILE A 963 -15.95 4.66 9.28
C ILE A 963 -16.54 6.04 9.10
N GLU A 964 -16.76 6.76 10.20
CA GLU A 964 -17.15 8.16 10.24
C GLU A 964 -16.03 8.98 10.86
N ILE A 965 -15.76 10.18 10.35
CA ILE A 965 -14.72 11.08 10.86
C ILE A 965 -15.31 12.49 10.96
N SER A 966 -14.98 13.23 12.03
CA SER A 966 -15.28 14.66 12.10
C SER A 966 -14.39 15.43 11.12
N GLY A 967 -14.95 16.43 10.44
CA GLY A 967 -14.21 17.17 9.41
C GLY A 967 -13.87 16.35 8.16
N LYS A 968 -13.06 16.91 7.27
CA LYS A 968 -12.52 16.21 6.09
C LYS A 968 -11.03 15.98 6.32
N HIS A 969 -10.62 14.74 6.53
CA HIS A 969 -9.23 14.42 6.82
C HIS A 969 -8.72 13.24 6.01
N SER A 970 -8.06 13.54 4.90
CA SER A 970 -7.83 12.54 3.87
C SER A 970 -6.90 11.41 4.35
N LYS A 971 -5.77 11.80 4.91
CA LYS A 971 -4.78 10.86 5.45
C LYS A 971 -5.35 9.87 6.48
N LEU A 972 -6.34 10.30 7.28
CA LEU A 972 -6.95 9.45 8.31
C LEU A 972 -7.89 8.41 7.69
N THR A 973 -8.68 8.80 6.68
CA THR A 973 -9.56 7.83 5.99
C THR A 973 -8.75 6.74 5.31
N GLN A 974 -7.66 7.10 4.62
CA GLN A 974 -6.76 6.12 3.99
C GLN A 974 -6.17 5.17 5.04
N GLU A 975 -5.66 5.70 6.15
CA GLU A 975 -5.14 4.87 7.23
C GLU A 975 -6.19 3.89 7.77
N MET A 976 -7.43 4.34 8.01
CA MET A 976 -8.51 3.47 8.49
C MET A 976 -8.87 2.38 7.48
N PHE A 977 -8.85 2.71 6.18
CA PHE A 977 -9.10 1.73 5.13
C PHE A 977 -7.98 0.69 5.06
N ASP A 978 -6.73 1.13 4.99
CA ASP A 978 -5.56 0.25 4.91
C ASP A 978 -5.51 -0.70 6.12
N ALA A 979 -5.88 -0.19 7.30
CA ALA A 979 -5.96 -0.99 8.51
C ALA A 979 -7.02 -2.10 8.46
N LEU A 980 -8.22 -1.81 7.97
CA LEU A 980 -9.27 -2.82 7.81
C LEU A 980 -8.91 -3.80 6.70
N TYR A 981 -8.39 -3.31 5.58
CA TYR A 981 -7.99 -4.13 4.43
C TYR A 981 -6.82 -5.07 4.74
N ALA A 982 -5.89 -4.64 5.61
CA ALA A 982 -4.80 -5.50 6.09
C ALA A 982 -5.27 -6.62 7.03
N ILE A 983 -6.42 -6.44 7.70
CA ILE A 983 -7.02 -7.49 8.54
C ILE A 983 -7.75 -8.52 7.68
N ASP A 984 -8.46 -8.05 6.65
CA ASP A 984 -9.24 -8.88 5.73
C ASP A 984 -9.27 -8.24 4.33
N SER A 985 -8.63 -8.91 3.37
CA SER A 985 -8.53 -8.51 1.97
C SER A 985 -9.38 -9.40 1.04
N SER A 986 -10.51 -9.93 1.53
CA SER A 986 -11.44 -10.77 0.77
C SER A 986 -11.70 -10.25 -0.65
N GLU A 987 -11.70 -11.14 -1.65
CA GLU A 987 -11.81 -10.79 -3.08
C GLU A 987 -13.10 -10.00 -3.42
N ASN A 988 -14.22 -10.35 -2.77
CA ASN A 988 -15.53 -9.75 -3.04
C ASN A 988 -15.86 -8.51 -2.17
N LEU A 989 -14.85 -7.95 -1.50
CA LEU A 989 -15.03 -6.75 -0.69
C LEU A 989 -15.50 -5.60 -1.57
N LYS A 990 -16.47 -4.82 -1.08
CA LYS A 990 -16.98 -3.62 -1.76
C LYS A 990 -16.87 -2.41 -0.86
N ALA A 991 -16.61 -1.25 -1.45
CA ALA A 991 -16.60 0.02 -0.75
C ALA A 991 -17.72 0.93 -1.23
N SER A 992 -18.18 1.82 -0.35
CA SER A 992 -19.14 2.88 -0.63
C SER A 992 -18.77 4.13 0.17
N ILE A 993 -18.93 5.33 -0.40
CA ILE A 993 -18.80 6.59 0.36
C ILE A 993 -20.12 7.04 1.00
N ASP A 994 -21.25 6.70 0.38
CA ASP A 994 -22.57 7.15 0.78
C ASP A 994 -23.39 6.07 1.52
N GLY A 995 -22.82 4.86 1.62
CA GLY A 995 -23.46 3.68 2.19
C GLY A 995 -24.59 3.12 1.32
N LYS A 996 -24.78 3.61 0.09
CA LYS A 996 -25.87 3.23 -0.82
C LYS A 996 -25.34 2.56 -2.08
N VAL A 997 -24.33 3.14 -2.72
CA VAL A 997 -23.72 2.61 -3.94
C VAL A 997 -22.42 1.92 -3.58
N PHE A 998 -22.37 0.59 -3.80
CA PHE A 998 -21.21 -0.24 -3.50
C PHE A 998 -20.49 -0.64 -4.78
N THR A 999 -19.18 -0.39 -4.81
CA THR A 999 -18.28 -0.76 -5.91
C THR A 999 -17.22 -1.73 -5.39
N SER A 1000 -16.85 -2.73 -6.19
CA SER A 1000 -15.82 -3.69 -5.76
C SER A 1000 -14.45 -3.02 -5.64
N ILE A 1001 -13.62 -3.47 -4.70
CA ILE A 1001 -12.26 -2.93 -4.53
C ILE A 1001 -11.41 -3.13 -5.81
N GLU A 1002 -11.59 -4.26 -6.51
CA GLU A 1002 -10.92 -4.53 -7.77
C GLU A 1002 -11.30 -3.54 -8.88
N GLU A 1003 -12.59 -3.19 -9.00
CA GLU A 1003 -13.06 -2.17 -9.95
C GLU A 1003 -12.50 -0.79 -9.62
N ILE A 1004 -12.47 -0.43 -8.33
CA ILE A 1004 -11.92 0.86 -7.87
C ILE A 1004 -10.43 0.95 -8.21
N ARG A 1005 -9.64 -0.09 -7.89
CA ARG A 1005 -8.19 -0.13 -8.16
C ARG A 1005 -7.87 -0.31 -9.64
N ASN A 1006 -8.85 -0.62 -10.49
CA ASN A 1006 -8.65 -0.78 -11.91
C ASN A 1006 -8.21 0.57 -12.52
N PRO A 1007 -7.03 0.65 -13.17
CA PRO A 1007 -6.52 1.90 -13.73
C PRO A 1007 -7.51 2.59 -14.68
N THR A 1008 -8.36 1.82 -15.37
CA THR A 1008 -9.34 2.35 -16.31
C THR A 1008 -10.55 3.04 -15.66
N TYR A 1009 -10.90 2.64 -14.44
CA TYR A 1009 -12.00 3.26 -13.70
C TYR A 1009 -11.51 4.21 -12.61
N ARG A 1010 -10.18 4.29 -12.42
CA ARG A 1010 -9.52 5.15 -11.44
C ARG A 1010 -10.01 6.59 -11.52
N SER A 1011 -10.14 7.17 -12.73
CA SER A 1011 -10.63 8.54 -12.92
C SER A 1011 -12.12 8.71 -12.56
N PHE A 1012 -12.95 7.69 -12.79
CA PHE A 1012 -14.38 7.72 -12.45
C PHE A 1012 -14.59 7.67 -10.94
N TYR A 1013 -13.80 6.86 -10.26
CA TYR A 1013 -13.88 6.65 -8.81
C TYR A 1013 -12.93 7.55 -8.01
N GLN A 1014 -12.04 8.30 -8.65
CA GLN A 1014 -10.93 9.01 -8.00
C GLN A 1014 -11.42 9.93 -6.89
N LYS A 1015 -12.45 10.72 -7.19
CA LYS A 1015 -13.02 11.69 -6.25
C LYS A 1015 -13.68 11.03 -5.04
N ASP A 1016 -14.26 9.86 -5.24
CA ASP A 1016 -15.07 9.17 -4.24
C ASP A 1016 -14.22 8.19 -3.40
N PHE A 1017 -13.32 7.44 -4.04
CA PHE A 1017 -12.53 6.36 -3.43
C PHE A 1017 -11.02 6.62 -3.43
N TRP A 1018 -10.63 7.89 -3.46
CA TRP A 1018 -9.26 8.38 -3.29
C TRP A 1018 -8.47 7.65 -2.19
N PHE A 1019 -9.12 7.28 -1.07
CA PHE A 1019 -8.50 6.62 0.08
C PHE A 1019 -8.09 5.18 -0.22
N ILE A 1020 -8.69 4.54 -1.21
CA ILE A 1020 -8.34 3.21 -1.72
C ILE A 1020 -7.22 3.30 -2.75
N LEU A 1021 -7.17 4.43 -3.47
CA LEU A 1021 -6.23 4.72 -4.55
C LEU A 1021 -4.92 5.36 -4.07
N GLY A 1022 -4.91 5.90 -2.86
CA GLY A 1022 -3.78 6.59 -2.24
C GLY A 1022 -3.62 8.06 -2.65
N GLU A 1023 -4.71 8.72 -3.04
CA GLU A 1023 -4.76 10.12 -3.53
C GLU A 1023 -5.67 10.94 -2.59
N SER A 1024 -5.65 12.28 -2.50
CA SER A 1024 -6.42 13.04 -1.48
C SER A 1024 -7.41 14.05 -2.10
N PRO A 1025 -8.68 14.17 -1.65
CA PRO A 1025 -9.62 15.18 -2.13
C PRO A 1025 -9.62 16.40 -1.23
N LYS A 1026 -9.29 17.58 -1.77
CA LYS A 1026 -9.47 18.83 -1.03
C LYS A 1026 -10.89 19.39 -1.29
N ILE A 1027 -11.46 20.08 -0.29
CA ILE A 1027 -12.45 21.20 -0.36
C ILE A 1027 -13.27 21.36 0.95
N ASN A 1028 -13.44 22.59 1.47
CA ASN A 1028 -13.70 22.98 2.87
C ASN A 1028 -15.17 23.42 3.18
N SER A 1029 -15.60 23.44 4.46
CA SER A 1029 -17.02 23.57 4.86
C SER A 1029 -17.67 24.97 4.80
N LYS A 1030 -16.91 26.07 4.82
CA LYS A 1030 -17.48 27.45 4.75
C LYS A 1030 -18.01 27.84 3.38
N PHE A 1031 -17.57 27.13 2.34
CA PHE A 1031 -18.12 27.23 0.99
C PHE A 1031 -19.61 26.86 0.94
N LYS A 1032 -20.03 25.97 1.85
CA LYS A 1032 -21.42 25.52 1.98
C LYS A 1032 -22.36 26.62 2.49
N ASP A 1033 -21.91 27.43 3.46
CA ASP A 1033 -22.74 28.47 4.09
C ASP A 1033 -23.03 29.64 3.12
N ILE A 1034 -22.08 29.96 2.24
CA ILE A 1034 -22.24 31.02 1.23
C ILE A 1034 -23.18 30.54 0.11
N LEU A 1035 -23.09 29.26 -0.27
CA LEU A 1035 -24.03 28.66 -1.22
C LEU A 1035 -25.46 28.56 -0.65
N GLU A 1036 -25.61 28.30 0.65
CA GLU A 1036 -26.92 28.33 1.33
C GLU A 1036 -27.51 29.75 1.37
N ALA A 1037 -26.72 30.78 1.67
CA ALA A 1037 -27.17 32.19 1.62
C ALA A 1037 -27.57 32.66 0.20
N LEU A 1038 -26.87 32.17 -0.84
CA LEU A 1038 -27.23 32.40 -2.24
C LEU A 1038 -28.54 31.70 -2.63
N GLN A 1039 -28.81 30.51 -2.10
CA GLN A 1039 -30.05 29.76 -2.34
C GLN A 1039 -31.26 30.37 -1.63
N GLU A 1040 -31.06 30.96 -0.44
CA GLU A 1040 -32.11 31.67 0.32
C GLU A 1040 -32.35 33.11 -0.15
N GLY A 1041 -31.59 33.59 -1.14
CA GLY A 1041 -31.73 34.93 -1.72
C GLY A 1041 -31.18 36.06 -0.84
N GLN A 1042 -30.36 35.75 0.17
CA GLN A 1042 -29.73 36.70 1.09
C GLN A 1042 -28.44 37.27 0.50
N LEU A 1043 -28.57 37.98 -0.63
CA LEU A 1043 -27.43 38.37 -1.46
C LEU A 1043 -26.44 39.31 -0.77
N GLU A 1044 -26.90 40.25 0.06
CA GLU A 1044 -25.98 41.15 0.79
C GLU A 1044 -25.12 40.36 1.79
N GLN A 1045 -25.69 39.37 2.45
CA GLN A 1045 -25.00 38.53 3.42
C GLN A 1045 -23.99 37.59 2.72
N ALA A 1046 -24.33 37.09 1.54
CA ALA A 1046 -23.44 36.31 0.68
C ALA A 1046 -22.27 37.16 0.13
N VAL A 1047 -22.52 38.41 -0.29
CA VAL A 1047 -21.46 39.32 -0.74
C VAL A 1047 -20.52 39.66 0.42
N ASP A 1048 -21.07 40.05 1.57
CA ASP A 1048 -20.29 40.52 2.71
C ASP A 1048 -19.44 39.40 3.36
N SER A 1049 -19.92 38.15 3.33
CA SER A 1049 -19.16 36.99 3.80
C SER A 1049 -17.96 36.63 2.90
N VAL A 1050 -17.95 37.06 1.64
CA VAL A 1050 -16.85 36.82 0.69
C VAL A 1050 -15.76 37.90 0.78
N ILE A 1051 -16.11 39.12 1.25
CA ILE A 1051 -15.20 40.28 1.34
C ILE A 1051 -13.87 39.94 2.06
N PRO A 1052 -13.85 39.35 3.27
CA PRO A 1052 -12.59 39.09 4.00
C PRO A 1052 -11.61 38.14 3.28
N HIS A 1053 -12.12 37.38 2.31
CA HIS A 1053 -11.40 36.29 1.64
C HIS A 1053 -10.83 36.67 0.28
N VAL A 1054 -11.38 37.71 -0.37
CA VAL A 1054 -10.86 38.21 -1.65
C VAL A 1054 -9.89 39.38 -1.52
N LEU A 1055 -9.84 40.08 -0.37
CA LEU A 1055 -9.10 41.36 -0.19
C LEU A 1055 -7.60 41.30 -0.53
N GLU A 1056 -7.01 40.11 -0.50
CA GLU A 1056 -5.60 39.87 -0.85
C GLU A 1056 -5.38 39.59 -2.34
N ASN A 1057 -6.45 39.38 -3.11
CA ASN A 1057 -6.46 39.19 -4.55
C ASN A 1057 -7.13 40.40 -5.23
N GLU A 1058 -6.33 41.23 -5.88
CA GLU A 1058 -6.75 42.49 -6.51
C GLU A 1058 -7.85 42.27 -7.57
N GLY A 1059 -7.76 41.20 -8.37
CA GLY A 1059 -8.75 40.87 -9.40
C GLY A 1059 -10.10 40.43 -8.85
N LEU A 1060 -10.09 39.57 -7.83
CA LEU A 1060 -11.32 39.10 -7.16
C LEU A 1060 -11.97 40.20 -6.32
N THR A 1061 -11.14 41.06 -5.73
CA THR A 1061 -11.61 42.25 -5.00
C THR A 1061 -12.38 43.17 -5.95
N ILE A 1062 -11.83 43.48 -7.14
CA ILE A 1062 -12.51 44.31 -8.15
C ILE A 1062 -13.85 43.70 -8.55
N LYS A 1063 -13.86 42.40 -8.90
CA LYS A 1063 -15.10 41.69 -9.24
C LYS A 1063 -16.13 41.76 -8.12
N LEU A 1064 -15.74 41.50 -6.88
CA LEU A 1064 -16.66 41.53 -5.73
C LEU A 1064 -17.25 42.92 -5.50
N PHE A 1065 -16.45 43.98 -5.64
CA PHE A 1065 -16.94 45.36 -5.54
C PHE A 1065 -17.89 45.74 -6.68
N GLN A 1066 -17.65 45.23 -7.90
CA GLN A 1066 -18.56 45.38 -9.05
C GLN A 1066 -19.89 44.66 -8.76
N THR A 1067 -19.83 43.43 -8.24
CA THR A 1067 -21.00 42.63 -7.88
C THR A 1067 -21.82 43.26 -6.77
N LYS A 1068 -21.16 43.84 -5.75
CA LYS A 1068 -21.84 44.60 -4.67
C LYS A 1068 -22.53 45.86 -5.20
N LYS A 1069 -21.90 46.58 -6.13
CA LYS A 1069 -22.50 47.75 -6.80
C LYS A 1069 -23.77 47.37 -7.56
N ASN A 1070 -23.71 46.31 -8.38
CA ASN A 1070 -24.86 45.82 -9.12
C ASN A 1070 -26.02 45.42 -8.19
N LEU A 1071 -25.71 44.88 -7.00
CA LEU A 1071 -26.71 44.55 -5.99
C LEU A 1071 -27.38 45.79 -5.38
N ILE A 1072 -26.62 46.84 -5.09
CA ILE A 1072 -27.13 48.12 -4.57
C ILE A 1072 -28.01 48.82 -5.62
N ASP A 1073 -27.57 48.84 -6.87
CA ASP A 1073 -28.32 49.45 -7.98
C ASP A 1073 -29.64 48.70 -8.23
N ALA A 1074 -29.62 47.37 -8.17
CA ALA A 1074 -30.83 46.56 -8.21
C ALA A 1074 -31.80 46.87 -7.05
N ASN A 1075 -31.28 47.14 -5.85
CA ASN A 1075 -32.10 47.46 -4.68
C ASN A 1075 -32.75 48.86 -4.75
N LYS A 1076 -32.14 49.83 -5.45
CA LYS A 1076 -32.64 51.20 -5.64
C LYS A 1076 -33.74 51.34 -6.70
N LEU A 1077 -33.90 50.37 -7.60
CA LEU A 1077 -35.00 50.34 -8.55
C LEU A 1077 -36.34 50.14 -7.81
N LEU A 1078 -37.23 51.13 -7.92
CA LEU A 1078 -38.50 51.21 -7.17
C LEU A 1078 -39.72 50.69 -7.93
N GLU A 1079 -39.71 50.60 -9.27
CA GLU A 1079 -40.96 50.38 -10.04
C GLU A 1079 -40.95 49.27 -11.12
N ASP A 1080 -39.80 48.70 -11.51
CA ASP A 1080 -39.77 47.62 -12.53
C ASP A 1080 -39.25 46.28 -11.98
N ASN A 1081 -40.15 45.30 -11.85
CA ASN A 1081 -39.86 43.99 -11.25
C ASN A 1081 -39.03 43.06 -12.16
N GLN A 1082 -39.07 43.24 -13.49
CA GLN A 1082 -38.31 42.36 -14.40
C GLN A 1082 -36.83 42.73 -14.42
N GLU A 1083 -36.52 44.03 -14.47
CA GLU A 1083 -35.15 44.53 -14.51
C GLU A 1083 -34.41 44.29 -13.19
N LYS A 1084 -35.12 44.46 -12.06
CA LYS A 1084 -34.63 44.12 -10.71
C LYS A 1084 -34.31 42.64 -10.53
N SER A 1085 -35.14 41.75 -11.10
CA SER A 1085 -34.92 40.31 -11.08
C SER A 1085 -33.70 39.91 -11.91
N LEU A 1086 -33.55 40.49 -13.10
CA LEU A 1086 -32.42 40.24 -14.00
C LEU A 1086 -31.09 40.65 -13.36
N MET A 1087 -31.00 41.84 -12.77
CA MET A 1087 -29.77 42.29 -12.09
C MET A 1087 -29.44 41.43 -10.87
N ARG A 1088 -30.43 41.03 -10.06
CA ARG A 1088 -30.19 40.12 -8.93
C ARG A 1088 -29.69 38.75 -9.38
N SER A 1089 -30.16 38.24 -10.52
CA SER A 1089 -29.63 37.01 -11.12
C SER A 1089 -28.17 37.16 -11.56
N GLN A 1090 -27.81 38.30 -12.16
CA GLN A 1090 -26.42 38.59 -12.54
C GLN A 1090 -25.51 38.71 -11.31
N VAL A 1091 -26.01 39.26 -10.21
CA VAL A 1091 -25.27 39.31 -8.93
C VAL A 1091 -24.99 37.91 -8.39
N VAL A 1092 -25.98 37.01 -8.43
CA VAL A 1092 -25.80 35.60 -8.03
C VAL A 1092 -24.74 34.91 -8.89
N GLU A 1093 -24.79 35.13 -10.19
CA GLU A 1093 -23.88 34.51 -11.16
C GLU A 1093 -22.44 35.01 -10.96
N SER A 1094 -22.24 36.32 -10.81
CA SER A 1094 -20.93 36.87 -10.47
C SER A 1094 -20.42 36.41 -9.10
N LEU A 1095 -21.27 36.24 -8.08
CA LEU A 1095 -20.84 35.69 -6.79
C LEU A 1095 -20.40 34.24 -6.91
N LYS A 1096 -21.08 33.42 -7.70
CA LYS A 1096 -20.66 32.04 -7.99
C LYS A 1096 -19.32 32.01 -8.72
N GLU A 1097 -19.12 32.88 -9.71
CA GLU A 1097 -17.84 32.99 -10.40
C GLU A 1097 -16.70 33.40 -9.44
N ILE A 1098 -16.93 34.36 -8.55
CA ILE A 1098 -15.94 34.78 -7.55
C ILE A 1098 -15.65 33.65 -6.56
N LEU A 1099 -16.67 32.90 -6.15
CA LEU A 1099 -16.53 31.74 -5.27
C LEU A 1099 -15.75 30.62 -5.93
N ASP A 1100 -16.08 30.27 -7.17
CA ASP A 1100 -15.36 29.27 -7.96
C ASP A 1100 -13.90 29.71 -8.16
N GLU A 1101 -13.63 30.98 -8.45
CA GLU A 1101 -12.27 31.49 -8.54
C GLU A 1101 -11.53 31.52 -7.19
N LEU A 1102 -12.22 31.69 -6.06
CA LEU A 1102 -11.65 31.61 -4.72
C LEU A 1102 -11.31 30.17 -4.31
N GLU A 1103 -12.22 29.22 -4.58
CA GLU A 1103 -12.03 27.78 -4.35
C GLU A 1103 -10.81 27.28 -5.12
N ASN A 1104 -10.64 27.81 -6.33
CA ASN A 1104 -9.57 27.48 -7.25
C ASN A 1104 -8.34 28.41 -7.14
N SER A 1105 -8.06 28.97 -5.95
CA SER A 1105 -6.91 29.86 -5.72
C SER A 1105 -6.11 29.46 -4.47
N SER A 1106 -4.82 29.86 -4.39
CA SER A 1106 -3.94 29.57 -3.25
C SER A 1106 -4.45 30.10 -1.90
N LEU A 1107 -5.37 31.08 -1.92
CA LEU A 1107 -6.08 31.61 -0.74
C LEU A 1107 -7.07 30.61 -0.12
N GLY A 1108 -7.59 29.65 -0.91
CA GLY A 1108 -8.47 28.58 -0.42
C GLY A 1108 -7.73 27.43 0.28
N ASN A 1109 -6.42 27.29 0.00
CA ASN A 1109 -5.54 26.27 0.59
C ASN A 1109 -4.98 26.68 1.97
N GLU A 1110 -4.90 27.98 2.29
CA GLU A 1110 -4.79 28.42 3.69
C GLU A 1110 -6.19 28.34 4.31
N THR A 1111 -6.38 27.39 5.21
CA THR A 1111 -7.61 27.10 5.94
C THR A 1111 -8.51 28.32 6.17
N TRP A 1112 -9.79 28.19 5.80
CA TRP A 1112 -10.93 29.00 6.23
C TRP A 1112 -11.18 28.90 7.77
N VAL A 1113 -10.13 28.78 8.59
CA VAL A 1113 -10.15 28.88 10.06
C VAL A 1113 -10.07 30.37 10.43
N SER A 1114 -10.76 30.75 11.50
CA SER A 1114 -10.95 32.12 12.00
C SER A 1114 -9.70 33.01 11.89
N LYS A 1115 -9.78 34.00 11.00
CA LYS A 1115 -8.80 35.06 10.73
C LYS A 1115 -8.83 36.14 11.83
N GLU A 1116 -9.01 35.77 13.10
CA GLU A 1116 -9.09 36.77 14.20
C GLU A 1116 -7.73 37.28 14.71
N GLU A 1117 -6.59 36.76 14.24
CA GLU A 1117 -5.26 37.22 14.72
C GLU A 1117 -4.18 37.38 13.63
N LYS A 1118 -4.53 37.82 12.42
CA LYS A 1118 -3.54 38.39 11.49
C LYS A 1118 -3.94 39.83 11.17
N GLU A 1119 -3.17 40.80 11.64
CA GLU A 1119 -3.30 42.20 11.21
C GLU A 1119 -3.19 42.26 9.68
N ILE A 1120 -4.33 42.52 9.03
CA ILE A 1120 -4.37 42.72 7.59
C ILE A 1120 -3.63 44.03 7.31
N ASN A 1121 -2.61 43.98 6.46
CA ASN A 1121 -1.77 45.14 6.13
C ASN A 1121 -2.65 46.28 5.59
N PRO A 1122 -2.84 47.38 6.33
CA PRO A 1122 -3.73 48.48 5.92
C PRO A 1122 -3.25 49.14 4.63
N ILE A 1123 -1.94 49.10 4.36
CA ILE A 1123 -1.34 49.64 3.14
C ILE A 1123 -1.85 48.89 1.91
N GLN A 1124 -1.97 47.56 1.97
CA GLN A 1124 -2.44 46.75 0.84
C GLN A 1124 -3.94 47.00 0.56
N ILE A 1125 -4.74 47.17 1.62
CA ILE A 1125 -6.17 47.54 1.48
C ILE A 1125 -6.30 48.90 0.81
N ILE A 1126 -5.54 49.90 1.27
CA ILE A 1126 -5.55 51.26 0.71
C ILE A 1126 -5.05 51.24 -0.73
N GLU A 1127 -4.01 50.47 -1.05
CA GLU A 1127 -3.46 50.36 -2.41
C GLU A 1127 -4.45 49.70 -3.38
N ASN A 1128 -5.08 48.59 -2.98
CA ASN A 1128 -6.08 47.91 -3.79
C ASN A 1128 -7.34 48.78 -3.97
N ALA A 1129 -7.78 49.47 -2.92
CA ALA A 1129 -8.93 50.38 -3.00
C ALA A 1129 -8.62 51.64 -3.84
N MET A 1130 -7.40 52.18 -3.75
CA MET A 1130 -6.93 53.29 -4.60
C MET A 1130 -6.82 52.87 -6.08
N PHE A 1131 -6.44 51.62 -6.36
CA PHE A 1131 -6.42 51.06 -7.71
C PHE A 1131 -7.84 50.92 -8.27
N CYS A 1132 -8.77 50.35 -7.49
CA CYS A 1132 -10.19 50.25 -7.86
C CYS A 1132 -10.85 51.63 -8.10
N LEU A 1133 -10.55 52.63 -7.28
CA LEU A 1133 -11.04 54.01 -7.44
C LEU A 1133 -10.49 54.71 -8.69
N LYS A 1134 -9.36 54.25 -9.23
CA LYS A 1134 -8.75 54.79 -10.45
C LYS A 1134 -9.41 54.23 -11.71
N GLU A 1135 -10.01 53.05 -11.62
CA GLU A 1135 -10.69 52.35 -12.73
C GLU A 1135 -12.22 52.58 -12.72
N ALA A 1136 -12.82 52.94 -11.58
CA ALA A 1136 -14.26 53.16 -11.45
C ALA A 1136 -14.62 54.66 -11.54
N GLU A 1137 -15.05 55.13 -12.72
CA GLU A 1137 -15.87 56.35 -12.81
C GLU A 1137 -17.19 56.07 -12.06
N TYR A 1138 -17.36 56.57 -10.82
CA TYR A 1138 -18.62 57.06 -10.22
C TYR A 1138 -18.49 57.23 -8.68
N SER A 1139 -19.10 58.30 -8.19
CA SER A 1139 -19.00 58.91 -6.85
C SER A 1139 -19.67 58.16 -5.68
N GLY A 1140 -19.99 56.88 -5.80
CA GLY A 1140 -20.76 56.12 -4.79
C GLY A 1140 -19.94 55.44 -3.69
N TYR A 1141 -18.63 55.34 -3.83
CA TYR A 1141 -17.76 54.53 -2.96
C TYR A 1141 -17.25 55.26 -1.70
N PHE A 1142 -17.50 56.57 -1.58
CA PHE A 1142 -16.92 57.40 -0.51
C PHE A 1142 -17.59 57.22 0.86
N GLU A 1143 -18.91 56.95 0.93
CA GLU A 1143 -19.62 56.82 2.21
C GLU A 1143 -19.21 55.57 3.02
N GLU A 1144 -18.61 54.54 2.39
CA GLU A 1144 -18.11 53.35 3.10
C GLU A 1144 -16.63 53.48 3.52
N MET A 1145 -15.85 54.33 2.85
CA MET A 1145 -14.46 54.65 3.26
C MET A 1145 -14.42 55.35 4.64
N ASP A 1146 -15.45 56.12 4.98
CA ASP A 1146 -15.60 56.77 6.30
C ASP A 1146 -15.72 55.76 7.46
N LYS A 1147 -16.05 54.49 7.20
CA LYS A 1147 -16.11 53.43 8.22
C LYS A 1147 -14.74 52.80 8.49
N ILE A 1148 -13.75 53.02 7.62
CA ILE A 1148 -12.40 52.47 7.76
C ILE A 1148 -11.56 53.44 8.60
N LYS A 1149 -11.47 53.20 9.92
CA LYS A 1149 -10.58 53.96 10.80
C LYS A 1149 -9.11 53.61 10.49
N ILE A 1150 -8.45 54.44 9.69
CA ILE A 1150 -7.01 54.36 9.46
C ILE A 1150 -6.30 55.21 10.51
N ASP A 1151 -5.49 54.58 11.36
CA ASP A 1151 -4.68 55.29 12.35
C ASP A 1151 -3.44 55.93 11.68
N LEU A 1152 -3.60 57.18 11.26
CA LEU A 1152 -2.51 57.98 10.67
C LEU A 1152 -1.51 58.51 11.70
N THR A 1153 -1.65 58.18 12.99
CA THR A 1153 -0.61 58.48 13.99
C THR A 1153 0.60 57.54 13.85
N ASN A 1154 0.46 56.44 13.09
CA ASN A 1154 1.57 55.55 12.76
C ASN A 1154 2.56 56.23 11.77
N PRO A 1155 3.80 56.54 12.19
CA PRO A 1155 4.75 57.33 11.40
C PRO A 1155 5.14 56.64 10.09
N THR A 1156 5.14 55.31 10.07
CA THR A 1156 5.51 54.48 8.92
C THR A 1156 4.46 54.59 7.82
N LEU A 1157 3.18 54.51 8.20
CA LEU A 1157 2.03 54.69 7.30
C LEU A 1157 2.00 56.11 6.72
N TYR A 1158 2.19 57.13 7.56
CA TYR A 1158 2.25 58.52 7.11
C TYR A 1158 3.42 58.77 6.13
N SER A 1159 4.59 58.16 6.39
CA SER A 1159 5.77 58.32 5.54
C SER A 1159 5.61 57.69 4.15
N SER A 1160 5.06 56.48 4.05
CA SER A 1160 4.75 55.82 2.76
C SER A 1160 3.68 56.56 1.99
N PHE A 1161 2.62 57.03 2.67
CA PHE A 1161 1.56 57.82 2.04
C PHE A 1161 2.10 59.14 1.47
N LYS A 1162 2.92 59.86 2.26
CA LYS A 1162 3.56 61.12 1.85
C LYS A 1162 4.54 60.93 0.68
N GLN A 1163 5.31 59.84 0.68
CA GLN A 1163 6.29 59.56 -0.37
C GLN A 1163 5.63 59.28 -1.73
N LYS A 1164 4.48 58.58 -1.73
CA LYS A 1164 3.68 58.36 -2.94
C LYS A 1164 2.90 59.60 -3.39
N PHE A 1165 2.32 60.37 -2.46
CA PHE A 1165 1.65 61.64 -2.76
C PHE A 1165 2.59 62.63 -3.48
N MET A 1166 3.85 62.70 -3.04
CA MET A 1166 4.88 63.57 -3.62
C MET A 1166 5.39 63.10 -5.00
N SER A 1167 5.03 61.89 -5.46
CA SER A 1167 5.52 61.30 -6.72
C SER A 1167 4.73 61.72 -7.98
N GLY A 1168 3.72 62.58 -7.86
CA GLY A 1168 3.30 63.49 -8.94
C GLY A 1168 2.36 62.96 -10.03
N ASN A 1169 1.71 61.80 -9.89
CA ASN A 1169 0.73 61.29 -10.88
C ASN A 1169 -0.71 61.32 -10.35
N MET A 1170 -1.25 62.50 -10.06
CA MET A 1170 -2.66 62.68 -9.70
C MET A 1170 -3.27 63.82 -10.50
N ASP A 1171 -4.48 63.61 -11.03
CA ASP A 1171 -5.27 64.70 -11.61
C ASP A 1171 -5.77 65.65 -10.50
N GLU A 1172 -6.09 66.89 -10.88
CA GLU A 1172 -6.48 67.98 -9.99
C GLU A 1172 -7.80 67.70 -9.23
N LEU A 1173 -8.71 66.91 -9.82
CA LEU A 1173 -9.99 66.53 -9.25
C LEU A 1173 -9.82 65.45 -8.17
N PHE A 1174 -8.95 64.48 -8.41
CA PHE A 1174 -8.57 63.43 -7.48
C PHE A 1174 -7.77 63.99 -6.29
N ALA A 1175 -6.88 64.95 -6.54
CA ALA A 1175 -6.16 65.68 -5.50
C ALA A 1175 -7.12 66.52 -4.62
N GLN A 1176 -8.12 67.20 -5.19
CA GLN A 1176 -9.15 67.92 -4.43
C GLN A 1176 -10.01 67.00 -3.54
N ARG A 1177 -10.39 65.82 -4.05
CA ARG A 1177 -11.20 64.84 -3.31
C ARG A 1177 -10.41 64.18 -2.17
N LEU A 1178 -9.15 63.82 -2.43
CA LEU A 1178 -8.23 63.31 -1.41
C LEU A 1178 -7.85 64.37 -0.36
N TYR A 1179 -7.75 65.64 -0.76
CA TYR A 1179 -7.53 66.77 0.14
C TYR A 1179 -8.72 66.97 1.09
N THR A 1180 -9.95 66.76 0.61
CA THR A 1180 -11.15 66.84 1.46
C THR A 1180 -11.17 65.73 2.52
N PHE A 1181 -10.80 64.50 2.14
CA PHE A 1181 -10.65 63.35 3.03
C PHE A 1181 -9.55 63.56 4.10
N THR A 1182 -8.38 64.04 3.68
CA THR A 1182 -7.25 64.27 4.60
C THR A 1182 -7.42 65.52 5.46
N LYS A 1183 -8.14 66.55 5.00
CA LYS A 1183 -8.41 67.78 5.78
C LYS A 1183 -9.27 67.49 7.02
N ALA A 1184 -10.27 66.60 6.93
CA ALA A 1184 -11.07 66.18 8.08
C ALA A 1184 -10.23 65.42 9.12
N ALA A 1185 -9.37 64.52 8.68
CA ALA A 1185 -8.45 63.78 9.55
C ALA A 1185 -7.33 64.68 10.14
N LEU A 1186 -6.85 65.66 9.37
CA LEU A 1186 -5.83 66.63 9.81
C LEU A 1186 -6.39 67.71 10.73
N GLU A 1187 -7.64 68.15 10.57
CA GLU A 1187 -8.30 69.09 11.48
C GLU A 1187 -8.57 68.44 12.85
N ASP A 1188 -8.90 67.15 12.90
CA ASP A 1188 -9.03 66.39 14.17
C ASP A 1188 -7.67 66.18 14.88
N LEU A 1189 -6.59 66.00 14.10
CA LEU A 1189 -5.21 65.92 14.59
C LEU A 1189 -4.59 67.28 14.99
N ARG A 1190 -5.17 68.40 14.54
CA ARG A 1190 -4.74 69.76 14.88
C ARG A 1190 -5.52 70.35 16.06
N ASN A 1191 -6.71 69.80 16.33
CA ASN A 1191 -7.55 70.11 17.48
C ASN A 1191 -7.24 69.22 18.71
N LYS A 1192 -6.70 68.01 18.51
CA LYS A 1192 -6.03 67.19 19.53
C LYS A 1192 -4.59 67.64 19.74
#